data_AF-A0A7V3CR70-F1
#
_entry.id   AF-A0A7V3CR70-F1
#
_cell.length_a   1.000
_cell.length_b   1.000
_cell.length_c   1.000
_cell.angle_alpha   90.00
_cell.angle_beta   90.00
_cell.angle_gamma   90.00
#
_symmetry.space_group_name_H-M   'P 1'
#
loop_
_entity.id
_entity.type
_entity.pdbx_description
1 polymer ?
#
loop_
_entity_poly.entity_id
_entity_poly.type
_entity_poly.pdbx_seq_one_letter_code
_entity_poly.pdbx_strand_id
1 'polypeptide(L)'
;MKQVTQNLSDGRVRVVEVPVPVAGPHGVLVRVERSLVSVGTERAKVELGRSSLLEKARRRPDDVKKVLDRVRRDGLLNTYKMVKGRLEQDSPLGYSVTGTVVGVGELVAGVRAGDRVACAGAGYANHAEMVAVPGSLCARVPDGVSADSAAYTTLGAIAMQGVRQANLTFGDTVLVIGLGLLGLIATQIAKAAGCVVIGFDLDESKVALGLACGADAAVSGGPDDVAAVIESMTAGRGADAVIITASTRSSEPVRLAGQVARDRAPVVVVGDVGMDVPRSPFYEKELSLHLSRSYGPGRYDPLYEEFGIDYPDGYVRWTERRNMEEFLRLVSIGAVRTDLLTTHRFGIDDAPAAYDLIVDVSAAPAPVGVLLEYASEPEQSATGTKVQRPVREPSGQVGIGMIGAGNFATSTLLPALKRQSVDLRGIATATGLRATDVAERDGFAFAAADVADLLTDTATTGVVIATRHDTHARLVADVLRSGRHVFCEKPLALTREELDEVVVAWLASGADAMVGFNRRYSPMARTIRESVDALGAPATIQIRVNAGRIPDDHWIQRLEQGGGRIVGEVCHFVDLAAFLGGGEVRRVAAFGLDNGKSPALQDSLVISMVMSTGSVASITYGAEGDTAVSKESIEVFSAGRTWLIDDFRTLTVAAGGKVERRDSGTVDKGHSSEIATFVALSRGEVVEESSRFEHAVASMDATFAVVEALSSGRVVDVPSRGLARG
;
A
#
# COMPACT_ATOMS: atom_id res chain seq x y z
N MET A 1 20.76 -1.95 -5.08
CA MET A 1 20.20 -2.03 -6.44
C MET A 1 19.74 -0.65 -6.90
N LYS A 2 19.90 -0.35 -8.18
CA LYS A 2 19.39 0.86 -8.81
C LYS A 2 17.89 0.74 -9.07
N GLN A 3 17.17 1.83 -8.81
CA GLN A 3 15.76 1.97 -9.11
C GLN A 3 15.46 3.37 -9.63
N VAL A 4 14.60 3.46 -10.64
CA VAL A 4 14.14 4.73 -11.19
C VAL A 4 12.94 5.24 -10.39
N THR A 5 13.04 6.49 -9.95
CA THR A 5 12.00 7.15 -9.16
C THR A 5 11.73 8.56 -9.66
N GLN A 6 10.57 9.07 -9.24
CA GLN A 6 10.21 10.47 -9.42
C GLN A 6 10.01 11.13 -8.07
N ASN A 7 10.66 12.27 -7.87
CA ASN A 7 10.35 13.11 -6.72
C ASN A 7 9.01 13.83 -6.94
N LEU A 8 8.04 13.66 -6.05
CA LEU A 8 6.70 14.23 -6.22
C LEU A 8 6.63 15.75 -6.01
N SER A 9 7.66 16.36 -5.40
CA SER A 9 7.69 17.79 -5.11
C SER A 9 8.10 18.61 -6.33
N ASP A 10 9.16 18.22 -7.04
CA ASP A 10 9.70 18.92 -8.21
C ASP A 10 9.48 18.18 -9.54
N GLY A 11 9.01 16.92 -9.49
CA GLY A 11 8.72 16.10 -10.65
C GLY A 11 9.94 15.55 -11.37
N ARG A 12 11.15 15.70 -10.81
CA ARG A 12 12.39 15.21 -11.42
C ARG A 12 12.50 13.71 -11.30
N VAL A 13 12.97 13.08 -12.38
CA VAL A 13 13.29 11.66 -12.42
C VAL A 13 14.74 11.47 -11.98
N ARG A 14 14.98 10.49 -11.12
CA ARG A 14 16.31 10.14 -10.62
C ARG A 14 16.48 8.62 -10.56
N VAL A 15 17.75 8.19 -10.58
CA VAL A 15 18.14 6.82 -10.27
C VAL A 15 18.66 6.84 -8.84
N VAL A 16 18.07 6.04 -7.98
CA VAL A 16 18.45 5.93 -6.57
C VAL A 16 18.94 4.52 -6.27
N GLU A 17 19.88 4.41 -5.33
CA GLU A 17 20.26 3.12 -4.77
C GLU A 17 19.33 2.75 -3.62
N VAL A 18 18.69 1.61 -3.75
CA VAL A 18 17.78 1.05 -2.76
C VAL A 18 18.18 -0.38 -2.40
N PRO A 19 17.85 -0.86 -1.20
CA PRO A 19 18.02 -2.26 -0.85
C PRO A 19 17.20 -3.18 -1.78
N VAL A 20 17.69 -4.40 -2.01
CA VAL A 20 16.95 -5.42 -2.77
C VAL A 20 15.66 -5.75 -2.03
N PRO A 21 14.48 -5.75 -2.70
CA PRO A 21 13.23 -6.09 -2.04
C PRO A 21 13.17 -7.58 -1.68
N VAL A 22 12.39 -7.90 -0.65
CA VAL A 22 12.13 -9.28 -0.25
C VAL A 22 10.78 -9.73 -0.81
N ALA A 23 10.75 -10.90 -1.45
CA ALA A 23 9.51 -11.52 -1.88
C ALA A 23 8.82 -12.21 -0.68
N GLY A 24 7.56 -11.88 -0.44
CA GLY A 24 6.73 -12.58 0.55
C GLY A 24 6.28 -13.98 0.08
N PRO A 25 5.45 -14.69 0.85
CA PRO A 25 5.01 -16.06 0.54
C PRO A 25 4.33 -16.22 -0.83
N HIS A 26 3.63 -15.17 -1.30
CA HIS A 26 2.97 -15.13 -2.61
C HIS A 26 3.78 -14.40 -3.68
N GLY A 27 5.01 -13.99 -3.37
CA GLY A 27 5.84 -13.17 -4.24
C GLY A 27 6.94 -13.96 -4.95
N VAL A 28 7.45 -13.37 -6.02
CA VAL A 28 8.58 -13.84 -6.81
C VAL A 28 9.60 -12.71 -6.86
N LEU A 29 10.86 -13.01 -6.56
CA LEU A 29 11.97 -12.08 -6.70
C LEU A 29 12.60 -12.29 -8.09
N VAL A 30 12.61 -11.24 -8.90
CA VAL A 30 13.07 -11.27 -10.29
C VAL A 30 14.23 -10.31 -10.48
N ARG A 31 15.31 -10.81 -11.06
CA ARG A 31 16.42 -9.99 -11.56
C ARG A 31 16.08 -9.51 -12.95
N VAL A 32 15.95 -8.20 -13.12
CA VAL A 32 15.44 -7.58 -14.33
C VAL A 32 16.52 -7.53 -15.40
N GLU A 33 16.16 -7.93 -16.61
CA GLU A 33 17.01 -7.88 -17.80
C GLU A 33 16.62 -6.71 -18.70
N ARG A 34 15.31 -6.46 -18.81
CA ARG A 34 14.71 -5.38 -19.60
C ARG A 34 13.47 -4.86 -18.91
N SER A 35 13.21 -3.56 -19.06
CA SER A 35 11.93 -2.97 -18.71
C SER A 35 11.49 -1.97 -19.77
N LEU A 36 10.18 -1.78 -19.90
CA LEU A 36 9.60 -0.95 -20.95
C LEU A 36 8.95 0.29 -20.37
N VAL A 37 9.44 1.46 -20.80
CA VAL A 37 8.83 2.75 -20.45
C VAL A 37 7.62 2.99 -21.33
N SER A 38 6.46 3.15 -20.71
CA SER A 38 5.24 3.49 -21.42
C SER A 38 5.14 4.99 -21.65
N VAL A 39 5.45 5.44 -22.86
CA VAL A 39 5.48 6.86 -23.24
C VAL A 39 4.22 7.61 -22.78
N GLY A 40 3.02 7.08 -23.04
CA GLY A 40 1.76 7.74 -22.67
C GLY A 40 1.56 7.84 -21.16
N THR A 41 1.52 6.70 -20.46
CA THR A 41 1.22 6.65 -19.02
C THR A 41 2.29 7.33 -18.19
N GLU A 42 3.56 7.16 -18.55
CA GLU A 42 4.68 7.66 -17.74
C GLU A 42 4.97 9.12 -18.00
N ARG A 43 4.76 9.63 -19.23
CA ARG A 43 4.74 11.06 -19.48
C ARG A 43 3.67 11.75 -18.65
N ALA A 44 2.45 11.21 -18.57
CA ALA A 44 1.38 11.79 -17.77
C ALA A 44 1.73 11.84 -16.27
N LYS A 45 2.41 10.81 -15.73
CA LYS A 45 2.97 10.83 -14.38
C LYS A 45 4.03 11.93 -14.22
N VAL A 46 4.96 12.04 -15.17
CA VAL A 46 6.03 13.03 -15.12
C VAL A 46 5.50 14.45 -15.16
N GLU A 47 4.62 14.77 -16.11
CA GLU A 47 3.98 16.07 -16.24
C GLU A 47 3.17 16.43 -14.99
N LEU A 48 2.45 15.47 -14.40
CA LEU A 48 1.74 15.69 -13.14
C LEU A 48 2.73 16.02 -12.01
N GLY A 49 3.84 15.30 -11.89
CA GLY A 49 4.89 15.59 -10.90
C GLY A 49 5.49 16.99 -11.06
N ARG A 50 5.71 17.44 -12.31
CA ARG A 50 6.26 18.78 -12.63
C ARG A 50 5.25 19.92 -12.50
N SER A 51 3.96 19.62 -12.37
CA SER A 51 2.89 20.63 -12.27
C SER A 51 2.83 21.35 -10.91
N SER A 52 2.25 22.55 -10.90
CA SER A 52 2.06 23.34 -9.67
C SER A 52 1.12 22.66 -8.67
N LEU A 53 1.21 22.98 -7.37
CA LEU A 53 0.31 22.41 -6.35
C LEU A 53 -1.18 22.69 -6.63
N LEU A 54 -1.51 23.86 -7.18
CA LEU A 54 -2.87 24.22 -7.60
C LEU A 54 -3.36 23.31 -8.74
N GLU A 55 -2.48 23.00 -9.70
CA GLU A 55 -2.81 22.11 -10.80
C GLU A 55 -2.95 20.66 -10.34
N LYS A 56 -2.05 20.18 -9.46
CA LYS A 56 -2.17 18.87 -8.80
C LYS A 56 -3.50 18.75 -8.05
N ALA A 57 -3.88 19.79 -7.30
CA ALA A 57 -5.15 19.86 -6.58
C ALA A 57 -6.37 19.83 -7.53
N ARG A 58 -6.33 20.60 -8.63
CA ARG A 58 -7.40 20.63 -9.63
C ARG A 58 -7.57 19.29 -10.35
N ARG A 59 -6.47 18.57 -10.60
CA ARG A 59 -6.48 17.23 -11.22
C ARG A 59 -6.92 16.13 -10.25
N ARG A 60 -6.93 16.37 -8.93
CA ARG A 60 -7.30 15.39 -7.90
C ARG A 60 -8.24 15.98 -6.84
N PRO A 61 -9.50 16.30 -7.20
CA PRO A 61 -10.45 16.93 -6.29
C PRO A 61 -10.74 16.08 -5.04
N ASP A 62 -10.72 14.75 -5.16
CA ASP A 62 -10.93 13.84 -4.03
C ASP A 62 -9.81 13.92 -2.98
N ASP A 63 -8.56 14.08 -3.41
CA ASP A 63 -7.44 14.25 -2.50
C ASP A 63 -7.52 15.59 -1.77
N VAL A 64 -8.02 16.65 -2.42
CA VAL A 64 -8.28 17.94 -1.77
C VAL A 64 -9.34 17.81 -0.68
N LYS A 65 -10.44 17.09 -0.96
CA LYS A 65 -11.48 16.82 0.04
C LYS A 65 -10.91 16.09 1.26
N LYS A 66 -10.10 15.04 1.05
CA LYS A 66 -9.41 14.31 2.13
C LYS A 66 -8.50 15.23 2.96
N VAL A 67 -7.78 16.15 2.32
CA VAL A 67 -6.94 17.14 3.03
C VAL A 67 -7.79 18.08 3.87
N LEU A 68 -8.90 18.61 3.35
CA LEU A 68 -9.81 19.49 4.09
C LEU A 68 -10.43 18.79 5.31
N ASP A 69 -10.90 17.55 5.14
CA ASP A 69 -11.43 16.74 6.23
C ASP A 69 -10.35 16.49 7.30
N ARG A 70 -9.09 16.28 6.87
CA ARG A 70 -7.95 16.12 7.77
C ARG A 70 -7.60 17.42 8.52
N VAL A 71 -7.65 18.58 7.85
CA VAL A 71 -7.43 19.89 8.49
C VAL A 71 -8.43 20.11 9.62
N ARG A 72 -9.70 19.75 9.40
CA ARG A 72 -10.76 19.87 10.40
C ARG A 72 -10.50 18.97 11.62
N ARG A 73 -9.97 17.76 11.41
CA ARG A 73 -9.76 16.76 12.46
C ARG A 73 -8.43 16.90 13.21
N ASP A 74 -7.33 17.07 12.47
CA ASP A 74 -5.96 16.98 13.00
C ASP A 74 -5.29 18.37 13.13
N GLY A 75 -5.96 19.42 12.65
CA GLY A 75 -5.46 20.80 12.61
C GLY A 75 -4.59 21.11 11.39
N LEU A 76 -4.43 22.40 11.10
CA LEU A 76 -3.69 22.92 9.93
C LEU A 76 -2.22 22.49 9.93
N LEU A 77 -1.51 22.68 11.04
CA LEU A 77 -0.06 22.46 11.11
C LEU A 77 0.31 20.98 10.89
N ASN A 78 -0.43 20.06 11.50
CA ASN A 78 -0.19 18.62 11.37
C ASN A 78 -0.54 18.13 9.97
N THR A 79 -1.65 18.62 9.42
CA THR A 79 -2.05 18.29 8.04
C THR A 79 -1.02 18.80 7.04
N TYR A 80 -0.51 20.02 7.22
CA TYR A 80 0.56 20.58 6.39
C TYR A 80 1.82 19.72 6.43
N LYS A 81 2.31 19.36 7.64
CA LYS A 81 3.49 18.50 7.79
C LYS A 81 3.33 17.15 7.09
N MET A 82 2.16 16.53 7.20
CA MET A 82 1.86 15.25 6.55
C MET A 82 1.81 15.37 5.02
N VAL A 83 1.14 16.40 4.48
CA VAL A 83 1.07 16.63 3.02
C VAL A 83 2.47 16.90 2.48
N LYS A 84 3.24 17.76 3.15
CA LYS A 84 4.63 18.04 2.81
C LYS A 84 5.47 16.76 2.81
N GLY A 85 5.39 15.97 3.88
CA GLY A 85 6.12 14.70 3.98
C GLY A 85 5.74 13.68 2.90
N ARG A 86 4.50 13.70 2.39
CA ARG A 86 4.08 12.85 1.27
C ARG A 86 4.56 13.36 -0.09
N LEU A 87 4.68 14.68 -0.26
CA LEU A 87 5.20 15.29 -1.49
C LEU A 87 6.72 15.16 -1.61
N GLU A 88 7.43 15.09 -0.49
CA GLU A 88 8.89 14.89 -0.45
C GLU A 88 9.31 13.44 -0.69
N GLN A 89 8.37 12.49 -0.67
CA GLN A 89 8.63 11.07 -0.95
C GLN A 89 8.83 10.81 -2.44
N ASP A 90 9.69 9.85 -2.74
CA ASP A 90 9.84 9.34 -4.09
C ASP A 90 8.70 8.38 -4.44
N SER A 91 8.21 8.55 -5.67
CA SER A 91 7.32 7.59 -6.30
C SER A 91 8.12 6.68 -7.23
N PRO A 92 7.99 5.35 -7.14
CA PRO A 92 8.59 4.45 -8.12
C PRO A 92 7.96 4.66 -9.51
N LEU A 93 8.77 4.47 -10.56
CA LEU A 93 8.33 4.47 -11.95
C LEU A 93 8.43 3.07 -12.57
N GLY A 94 7.73 2.85 -13.68
CA GLY A 94 7.63 1.54 -14.34
C GLY A 94 6.54 0.63 -13.80
N TYR A 95 6.16 -0.32 -14.66
CA TYR A 95 5.15 -1.35 -14.37
C TYR A 95 5.22 -2.56 -15.32
N SER A 96 6.28 -2.67 -16.13
CA SER A 96 6.47 -3.71 -17.15
C SER A 96 7.95 -4.09 -17.22
N VAL A 97 8.27 -5.28 -16.74
CA VAL A 97 9.65 -5.80 -16.73
C VAL A 97 9.69 -7.23 -17.20
N THR A 98 10.86 -7.67 -17.61
CA THR A 98 11.18 -9.10 -17.76
C THR A 98 12.55 -9.40 -17.21
N GLY A 99 12.74 -10.64 -16.79
CA GLY A 99 14.03 -11.11 -16.35
C GLY A 99 13.97 -12.52 -15.81
N THR A 100 14.98 -12.86 -15.00
CA THR A 100 15.16 -14.21 -14.47
C THR A 100 14.74 -14.27 -13.00
N VAL A 101 13.94 -15.27 -12.65
CA VAL A 101 13.54 -15.53 -11.26
C VAL A 101 14.73 -15.97 -10.43
N VAL A 102 14.96 -15.30 -9.31
CA VAL A 102 16.03 -15.65 -8.35
C VAL A 102 15.50 -16.18 -7.02
N GLY A 103 14.24 -15.90 -6.68
CA GLY A 103 13.59 -16.38 -5.46
C GLY A 103 12.09 -16.52 -5.65
N VAL A 104 11.48 -17.50 -4.96
CA VAL A 104 10.06 -17.84 -5.10
C VAL A 104 9.49 -18.08 -3.71
N GLY A 105 8.38 -17.42 -3.40
CA GLY A 105 7.63 -17.65 -2.16
C GLY A 105 6.93 -19.02 -2.13
N GLU A 106 6.75 -19.55 -0.94
CA GLU A 106 6.23 -20.92 -0.71
C GLU A 106 4.83 -21.18 -1.28
N LEU A 107 4.02 -20.12 -1.43
CA LEU A 107 2.64 -20.19 -1.91
C LEU A 107 2.50 -19.79 -3.39
N VAL A 108 3.61 -19.62 -4.11
CA VAL A 108 3.61 -19.36 -5.55
C VAL A 108 3.57 -20.68 -6.33
N ALA A 109 2.58 -20.82 -7.21
CA ALA A 109 2.47 -21.94 -8.13
C ALA A 109 2.95 -21.55 -9.54
N GLY A 110 3.53 -22.53 -10.26
CA GLY A 110 3.78 -22.43 -11.70
C GLY A 110 5.06 -21.70 -12.13
N VAL A 111 5.89 -21.21 -11.21
CA VAL A 111 7.16 -20.51 -11.47
C VAL A 111 8.25 -21.05 -10.56
N ARG A 112 9.50 -21.13 -11.05
CA ARG A 112 10.67 -21.61 -10.30
C ARG A 112 11.87 -20.70 -10.48
N ALA A 113 12.83 -20.77 -9.55
CA ALA A 113 14.12 -20.10 -9.71
C ALA A 113 14.80 -20.54 -11.02
N GLY A 114 15.34 -19.58 -11.75
CA GLY A 114 15.92 -19.75 -13.09
C GLY A 114 14.94 -19.59 -14.25
N ASP A 115 13.62 -19.56 -14.02
CA ASP A 115 12.66 -19.27 -15.09
C ASP A 115 12.82 -17.83 -15.61
N ARG A 116 12.66 -17.65 -16.92
CA ARG A 116 12.45 -16.32 -17.52
C ARG A 116 10.98 -15.94 -17.39
N VAL A 117 10.72 -14.76 -16.86
CA VAL A 117 9.36 -14.25 -16.61
C VAL A 117 9.19 -12.82 -17.11
N ALA A 118 7.96 -12.49 -17.49
CA ALA A 118 7.51 -11.12 -17.69
C ALA A 118 6.57 -10.77 -16.54
N CYS A 119 6.73 -9.58 -15.97
CA CYS A 119 6.04 -9.17 -14.76
C CYS A 119 5.32 -7.84 -14.93
N ALA A 120 4.17 -7.72 -14.28
CA ALA A 120 3.29 -6.57 -14.33
C ALA A 120 3.06 -5.94 -12.95
N GLY A 121 2.43 -4.76 -12.96
CA GLY A 121 1.88 -4.11 -11.76
C GLY A 121 2.66 -2.86 -11.37
N ALA A 122 1.97 -1.72 -11.34
CA ALA A 122 2.55 -0.48 -10.84
C ALA A 122 2.79 -0.58 -9.33
N GLY A 123 4.00 -0.28 -8.88
CA GLY A 123 4.43 -0.51 -7.50
C GLY A 123 5.08 -1.87 -7.26
N TYR A 124 4.96 -2.81 -8.21
CA TYR A 124 5.61 -4.13 -8.17
C TYR A 124 6.69 -4.26 -9.24
N ALA A 125 6.31 -4.27 -10.52
CA ALA A 125 7.20 -4.38 -11.68
C ALA A 125 7.81 -3.02 -12.07
N ASN A 126 8.47 -2.36 -11.12
CA ASN A 126 9.08 -1.04 -11.30
C ASN A 126 10.37 -1.12 -12.14
N HIS A 127 10.82 0.01 -12.70
CA HIS A 127 12.13 0.11 -13.35
C HIS A 127 13.25 0.02 -12.31
N ALA A 128 13.76 -1.19 -12.12
CA ALA A 128 14.68 -1.55 -11.05
C ALA A 128 15.52 -2.77 -11.46
N GLU A 129 16.73 -2.91 -10.93
CA GLU A 129 17.57 -4.10 -11.20
C GLU A 129 16.95 -5.38 -10.62
N MET A 130 16.21 -5.27 -9.51
CA MET A 130 15.49 -6.37 -8.88
C MET A 130 14.08 -5.94 -8.50
N VAL A 131 13.09 -6.81 -8.70
CA VAL A 131 11.70 -6.55 -8.30
C VAL A 131 11.11 -7.73 -7.53
N ALA A 132 10.33 -7.43 -6.49
CA ALA A 132 9.48 -8.40 -5.82
C ALA A 132 8.05 -8.20 -6.31
N VAL A 133 7.51 -9.21 -7.00
CA VAL A 133 6.24 -9.15 -7.72
C VAL A 133 5.35 -10.31 -7.26
N PRO A 134 4.04 -10.10 -7.04
CA PRO A 134 3.15 -11.22 -6.77
C PRO A 134 3.17 -12.26 -7.90
N GLY A 135 3.08 -13.54 -7.55
CA GLY A 135 3.17 -14.64 -8.52
C GLY A 135 2.05 -14.61 -9.57
N SER A 136 0.87 -14.08 -9.23
CA SER A 136 -0.23 -13.90 -10.18
C SER A 136 0.04 -12.83 -11.24
N LEU A 137 0.96 -11.90 -10.99
CA LEU A 137 1.42 -10.86 -11.91
C LEU A 137 2.70 -11.25 -12.66
N CYS A 138 3.03 -12.54 -12.69
CA CYS A 138 4.16 -13.11 -13.42
C CYS A 138 3.70 -14.12 -14.47
N ALA A 139 4.19 -14.00 -15.69
CA ALA A 139 3.98 -14.98 -16.75
C ALA A 139 5.32 -15.53 -17.25
N ARG A 140 5.43 -16.84 -17.45
CA ARG A 140 6.67 -17.46 -18.00
C ARG A 140 6.87 -17.04 -19.45
N VAL A 141 8.09 -16.64 -19.79
CA VAL A 141 8.48 -16.23 -21.14
C VAL A 141 8.78 -17.49 -21.96
N PRO A 142 8.06 -17.75 -23.08
CA PRO A 142 8.32 -18.89 -23.94
C PRO A 142 9.74 -18.92 -24.50
N ASP A 143 10.24 -20.12 -24.79
CA ASP A 143 11.51 -20.29 -25.50
C ASP A 143 11.46 -19.57 -26.86
N GLY A 144 12.55 -18.90 -27.24
CA GLY A 144 12.64 -18.12 -28.47
C GLY A 144 12.13 -16.67 -28.37
N VAL A 145 11.37 -16.31 -27.33
CA VAL A 145 11.02 -14.91 -27.07
C VAL A 145 12.22 -14.19 -26.44
N SER A 146 12.62 -13.06 -27.02
CA SER A 146 13.71 -12.22 -26.52
C SER A 146 13.30 -11.42 -25.28
N ALA A 147 14.26 -11.00 -24.45
CA ALA A 147 13.97 -10.13 -23.31
C ALA A 147 13.38 -8.78 -23.76
N ASP A 148 13.85 -8.23 -24.88
CA ASP A 148 13.29 -7.00 -25.45
C ASP A 148 11.80 -7.15 -25.74
N SER A 149 11.41 -8.25 -26.40
CA SER A 149 10.00 -8.52 -26.72
C SER A 149 9.17 -8.83 -25.48
N ALA A 150 9.73 -9.58 -24.53
CA ALA A 150 9.03 -9.93 -23.30
C ALA A 150 8.78 -8.70 -22.39
N ALA A 151 9.59 -7.65 -22.48
CA ALA A 151 9.35 -6.40 -21.75
C ALA A 151 8.02 -5.71 -22.15
N TYR A 152 7.46 -6.01 -23.33
CA TYR A 152 6.17 -5.47 -23.81
C TYR A 152 4.96 -6.16 -23.20
N THR A 153 5.13 -7.23 -22.43
CA THR A 153 4.03 -8.13 -22.02
C THR A 153 2.90 -7.42 -21.29
N THR A 154 3.19 -6.52 -20.35
CA THR A 154 2.13 -5.82 -19.60
C THR A 154 1.32 -4.90 -20.50
N LEU A 155 1.98 -4.19 -21.43
CA LEU A 155 1.29 -3.31 -22.39
C LEU A 155 0.53 -4.13 -23.43
N GLY A 156 1.08 -5.28 -23.82
CA GLY A 156 0.44 -6.28 -24.64
C GLY A 156 -0.86 -6.79 -24.04
N ALA A 157 -0.86 -7.13 -22.75
CA ALA A 157 -2.05 -7.55 -22.03
C ALA A 157 -3.12 -6.44 -21.95
N ILE A 158 -2.72 -5.17 -21.81
CA ILE A 158 -3.65 -4.01 -21.84
C ILE A 158 -4.31 -3.86 -23.21
N ALA A 159 -3.51 -3.88 -24.29
CA ALA A 159 -4.02 -3.81 -25.65
C ALA A 159 -4.93 -5.00 -25.97
N MET A 160 -4.53 -6.20 -25.56
CA MET A 160 -5.32 -7.42 -25.70
C MET A 160 -6.68 -7.33 -25.00
N GLN A 161 -6.72 -6.82 -23.77
CA GLN A 161 -7.98 -6.62 -23.07
C GLN A 161 -8.89 -5.64 -23.81
N GLY A 162 -8.34 -4.56 -24.38
CA GLY A 162 -9.07 -3.64 -25.26
C GLY A 162 -9.70 -4.35 -26.46
N VAL A 163 -8.92 -5.17 -27.17
CA VAL A 163 -9.41 -5.96 -28.30
C VAL A 163 -10.50 -6.97 -27.87
N ARG A 164 -10.35 -7.62 -26.72
CA ARG A 164 -11.36 -8.55 -26.20
C ARG A 164 -12.68 -7.85 -25.87
N GLN A 165 -12.63 -6.65 -25.30
CA GLN A 165 -13.84 -5.88 -25.00
C GLN A 165 -14.60 -5.42 -26.27
N ALA A 166 -13.93 -5.41 -27.43
CA ALA A 166 -14.57 -5.12 -28.71
C ALA A 166 -15.37 -6.31 -29.26
N ASN A 167 -15.28 -7.50 -28.65
CA ASN A 167 -15.99 -8.72 -29.06
C ASN A 167 -15.87 -9.03 -30.55
N LEU A 168 -14.67 -8.81 -31.11
CA LEU A 168 -14.41 -9.00 -32.53
C LEU A 168 -14.60 -10.46 -32.95
N THR A 169 -15.07 -10.63 -34.18
CA THR A 169 -15.19 -11.88 -34.90
C THR A 169 -14.40 -11.84 -36.21
N PHE A 170 -14.13 -13.01 -36.80
CA PHE A 170 -13.33 -13.12 -38.01
C PHE A 170 -13.96 -12.31 -39.16
N GLY A 171 -13.16 -11.44 -39.79
CA GLY A 171 -13.60 -10.58 -40.89
C GLY A 171 -14.19 -9.24 -40.47
N ASP A 172 -14.37 -8.97 -39.18
CA ASP A 172 -14.83 -7.65 -38.70
C ASP A 172 -13.85 -6.54 -39.11
N THR A 173 -14.38 -5.37 -39.49
CA THR A 173 -13.61 -4.16 -39.74
C THR A 173 -13.52 -3.32 -38.48
N VAL A 174 -12.30 -3.14 -37.96
CA VAL A 174 -12.05 -2.39 -36.71
C VAL A 174 -11.27 -1.12 -36.97
N LEU A 175 -11.73 -0.01 -36.38
CA LEU A 175 -10.99 1.24 -36.33
C LEU A 175 -10.18 1.34 -35.03
N VAL A 176 -8.88 1.61 -35.11
CA VAL A 176 -8.02 1.92 -33.97
C VAL A 176 -7.69 3.43 -33.97
N ILE A 177 -8.22 4.17 -33.00
CA ILE A 177 -8.01 5.61 -32.84
C ILE A 177 -6.86 5.86 -31.87
N GLY A 178 -5.74 6.38 -32.39
CA GLY A 178 -4.50 6.66 -31.70
C GLY A 178 -3.49 5.53 -31.86
N LEU A 179 -2.59 5.65 -32.83
CA LEU A 179 -1.51 4.70 -33.15
C LEU A 179 -0.25 4.94 -32.30
N GLY A 180 -0.44 5.24 -31.01
CA GLY A 180 0.61 5.10 -30.02
C GLY A 180 0.93 3.63 -29.73
N LEU A 181 1.79 3.37 -28.75
CA LEU A 181 2.25 2.02 -28.43
C LEU A 181 1.10 1.00 -28.24
N LEU A 182 0.07 1.33 -27.45
CA LEU A 182 -1.09 0.44 -27.27
C LEU A 182 -1.89 0.23 -28.56
N GLY A 183 -2.07 1.28 -29.37
CA GLY A 183 -2.80 1.20 -30.63
C GLY A 183 -2.09 0.36 -31.67
N LEU A 184 -0.76 0.46 -31.76
CA LEU A 184 0.06 -0.36 -32.65
C LEU A 184 0.07 -1.84 -32.24
N ILE A 185 0.06 -2.13 -30.94
CA ILE A 185 -0.09 -3.51 -30.45
C ILE A 185 -1.52 -4.01 -30.71
N ALA A 186 -2.55 -3.20 -30.43
CA ALA A 186 -3.94 -3.57 -30.69
C ALA A 186 -4.20 -3.84 -32.18
N THR A 187 -3.57 -3.06 -33.06
CA THR A 187 -3.59 -3.26 -34.52
C THR A 187 -3.08 -4.66 -34.89
N GLN A 188 -1.91 -5.04 -34.38
CA GLN A 188 -1.33 -6.37 -34.64
C GLN A 188 -2.19 -7.51 -34.09
N ILE A 189 -2.73 -7.34 -32.87
CA ILE A 189 -3.60 -8.34 -32.24
C ILE A 189 -4.91 -8.51 -33.03
N ALA A 190 -5.56 -7.42 -33.42
CA ALA A 190 -6.78 -7.47 -34.21
C ALA A 190 -6.52 -8.09 -35.59
N LYS A 191 -5.37 -7.78 -36.20
CA LYS A 191 -4.96 -8.39 -37.46
C LYS A 191 -4.74 -9.90 -37.31
N ALA A 192 -4.08 -10.33 -36.23
CA ALA A 192 -3.89 -11.74 -35.91
C ALA A 192 -5.21 -12.47 -35.61
N ALA A 193 -6.25 -11.76 -35.15
CA ALA A 193 -7.61 -12.29 -34.98
C ALA A 193 -8.38 -12.45 -36.30
N GLY A 194 -7.80 -12.03 -37.44
CA GLY A 194 -8.42 -12.12 -38.76
C GLY A 194 -9.33 -10.95 -39.10
N CYS A 195 -9.20 -9.82 -38.41
CA CYS A 195 -9.96 -8.60 -38.69
C CYS A 195 -9.31 -7.77 -39.82
N VAL A 196 -10.12 -6.91 -40.44
CA VAL A 196 -9.65 -5.82 -41.30
C VAL A 196 -9.41 -4.60 -40.41
N VAL A 197 -8.18 -4.09 -40.37
CA VAL A 197 -7.79 -3.06 -39.40
C VAL A 197 -7.54 -1.72 -40.09
N ILE A 198 -8.24 -0.69 -39.62
CA ILE A 198 -8.04 0.70 -40.04
C ILE A 198 -7.40 1.47 -38.87
N GLY A 199 -6.23 2.05 -39.09
CA GLY A 199 -5.53 2.87 -38.10
C GLY A 199 -5.78 4.36 -38.30
N PHE A 200 -5.88 5.12 -37.21
CA PHE A 200 -5.94 6.58 -37.26
C PHE A 200 -5.02 7.22 -36.23
N ASP A 201 -4.15 8.15 -36.67
CA ASP A 201 -3.38 9.02 -35.79
C ASP A 201 -3.13 10.37 -36.49
N LEU A 202 -2.90 11.42 -35.71
CA LEU A 202 -2.56 12.74 -36.26
C LEU A 202 -1.10 12.78 -36.75
N ASP A 203 -0.25 11.90 -36.24
CA ASP A 203 1.17 11.82 -36.58
C ASP A 203 1.41 10.86 -37.76
N GLU A 204 1.84 11.41 -38.90
CA GLU A 204 2.13 10.64 -40.12
C GLU A 204 3.16 9.52 -39.89
N SER A 205 4.13 9.73 -38.99
CA SER A 205 5.13 8.70 -38.69
C SER A 205 4.50 7.47 -38.01
N LYS A 206 3.47 7.69 -37.18
CA LYS A 206 2.72 6.60 -36.53
C LYS A 206 1.76 5.92 -37.49
N VAL A 207 1.21 6.66 -38.45
CA VAL A 207 0.40 6.10 -39.55
C VAL A 207 1.23 5.14 -40.40
N ALA A 208 2.45 5.55 -40.79
CA ALA A 208 3.39 4.68 -41.49
C ALA A 208 3.75 3.43 -40.66
N LEU A 209 3.95 3.59 -39.36
CA LEU A 209 4.21 2.47 -38.45
C LEU A 209 3.00 1.55 -38.29
N GLY A 210 1.77 2.09 -38.31
CA GLY A 210 0.53 1.32 -38.29
C GLY A 210 0.40 0.39 -39.50
N LEU A 211 0.74 0.89 -40.70
CA LEU A 211 0.82 0.07 -41.91
C LEU A 211 1.88 -1.02 -41.80
N ALA A 212 3.07 -0.68 -41.28
CA ALA A 212 4.15 -1.65 -41.05
C ALA A 212 3.75 -2.73 -40.00
N CYS A 213 2.86 -2.37 -39.06
CA CYS A 213 2.26 -3.26 -38.07
C CYS A 213 1.07 -4.06 -38.62
N GLY A 214 0.75 -3.96 -39.91
CA GLY A 214 -0.26 -4.79 -40.56
C GLY A 214 -1.67 -4.21 -40.62
N ALA A 215 -1.86 -2.91 -40.35
CA ALA A 215 -3.11 -2.24 -40.69
C ALA A 215 -3.37 -2.32 -42.20
N ASP A 216 -4.62 -2.61 -42.59
CA ASP A 216 -5.04 -2.67 -43.99
C ASP A 216 -5.16 -1.28 -44.61
N ALA A 217 -5.50 -0.29 -43.78
CA ALA A 217 -5.38 1.13 -44.08
C ALA A 217 -4.96 1.88 -42.83
N ALA A 218 -4.25 3.00 -42.99
CA ALA A 218 -4.00 3.93 -41.91
C ALA A 218 -4.04 5.36 -42.45
N VAL A 219 -4.62 6.27 -41.67
CA VAL A 219 -4.95 7.63 -42.12
C VAL A 219 -4.41 8.65 -41.13
N SER A 220 -3.79 9.71 -41.65
CA SER A 220 -3.58 10.98 -40.97
C SER A 220 -4.56 12.01 -41.52
N GLY A 221 -5.06 12.92 -40.68
CA GLY A 221 -6.02 13.94 -41.11
C GLY A 221 -7.10 14.22 -40.07
N GLY A 222 -8.26 14.66 -40.55
CA GLY A 222 -9.44 14.96 -39.74
C GLY A 222 -10.48 13.83 -39.71
N PRO A 223 -11.57 14.02 -38.93
CA PRO A 223 -12.69 13.09 -38.87
C PRO A 223 -13.26 12.68 -40.22
N ASP A 224 -13.34 13.61 -41.17
CA ASP A 224 -13.91 13.37 -42.51
C ASP A 224 -13.03 12.44 -43.35
N ASP A 225 -11.71 12.53 -43.23
CA ASP A 225 -10.76 11.65 -43.93
C ASP A 225 -10.91 10.20 -43.44
N VAL A 226 -11.05 10.04 -42.12
CA VAL A 226 -11.28 8.72 -41.49
C VAL A 226 -12.63 8.14 -41.92
N ALA A 227 -13.68 8.97 -41.94
CA ALA A 227 -15.01 8.57 -42.37
C ALA A 227 -15.01 8.09 -43.83
N ALA A 228 -14.33 8.80 -44.73
CA ALA A 228 -14.23 8.43 -46.14
C ALA A 228 -13.53 7.08 -46.35
N VAL A 229 -12.45 6.80 -45.61
CA VAL A 229 -11.76 5.50 -45.68
C VAL A 229 -12.64 4.37 -45.15
N ILE A 230 -13.33 4.59 -44.03
CA ILE A 230 -14.26 3.59 -43.48
C ILE A 230 -15.42 3.34 -44.44
N GLU A 231 -16.01 4.39 -45.02
CA GLU A 231 -17.08 4.27 -46.01
C GLU A 231 -16.63 3.44 -47.21
N SER A 232 -15.44 3.72 -47.74
CA SER A 232 -14.86 2.97 -48.86
C SER A 232 -14.62 1.50 -48.53
N MET A 233 -14.03 1.20 -47.37
CA MET A 233 -13.67 -0.17 -46.98
C MET A 233 -14.85 -1.01 -46.49
N THR A 234 -15.91 -0.36 -46.00
CA THR A 234 -17.09 -1.03 -45.44
C THR A 234 -18.32 -0.95 -46.35
N ALA A 235 -18.19 -0.36 -47.55
CA ALA A 235 -19.30 -0.06 -48.45
C ALA A 235 -20.43 0.71 -47.74
N GLY A 236 -20.05 1.72 -46.95
CA GLY A 236 -20.95 2.59 -46.20
C GLY A 236 -21.60 2.00 -44.95
N ARG A 237 -21.24 0.77 -44.53
CA ARG A 237 -21.82 0.16 -43.31
C ARG A 237 -21.31 0.81 -42.02
N GLY A 238 -20.08 1.33 -42.02
CA GLY A 238 -19.38 1.76 -40.81
C GLY A 238 -18.54 0.63 -40.19
N ALA A 239 -17.67 0.99 -39.25
CA ALA A 239 -16.78 0.04 -38.58
C ALA A 239 -17.55 -0.88 -37.61
N ASP A 240 -17.22 -2.18 -37.63
CA ASP A 240 -17.82 -3.20 -36.77
C ASP A 240 -17.48 -3.00 -35.29
N ALA A 241 -16.34 -2.38 -35.01
CA ALA A 241 -15.95 -1.92 -33.68
C ALA A 241 -14.95 -0.74 -33.77
N VAL A 242 -14.86 0.04 -32.70
CA VAL A 242 -13.87 1.12 -32.56
C VAL A 242 -13.09 0.96 -31.26
N ILE A 243 -11.76 0.95 -31.33
CA ILE A 243 -10.87 0.87 -30.18
C ILE A 243 -10.11 2.19 -30.05
N ILE A 244 -10.30 2.89 -28.92
CA ILE A 244 -9.70 4.20 -28.65
C ILE A 244 -8.49 4.01 -27.73
N THR A 245 -7.30 4.21 -28.26
CA THR A 245 -6.00 4.14 -27.57
C THR A 245 -5.30 5.51 -27.48
N ALA A 246 -5.95 6.57 -27.96
CA ALA A 246 -5.48 7.94 -27.86
C ALA A 246 -5.35 8.43 -26.41
N SER A 247 -4.51 9.44 -26.19
CA SER A 247 -4.34 10.12 -24.90
C SER A 247 -4.53 11.63 -25.10
N THR A 248 -5.68 12.16 -24.71
CA THR A 248 -6.04 13.58 -24.92
C THR A 248 -7.14 14.04 -23.98
N ARG A 249 -7.24 15.33 -23.66
CA ARG A 249 -8.39 15.87 -22.90
C ARG A 249 -9.65 16.02 -23.75
N SER A 250 -9.52 15.93 -25.07
CA SER A 250 -10.65 16.10 -25.97
C SER A 250 -11.55 14.87 -25.98
N SER A 251 -12.85 15.10 -26.11
CA SER A 251 -13.86 14.05 -26.36
C SER A 251 -13.97 13.70 -27.86
N GLU A 252 -13.13 14.29 -28.72
CA GLU A 252 -13.15 14.06 -30.17
C GLU A 252 -12.96 12.59 -30.57
N PRO A 253 -12.08 11.79 -29.96
CA PRO A 253 -11.99 10.36 -30.26
C PRO A 253 -13.31 9.61 -30.07
N VAL A 254 -14.07 9.96 -29.03
CA VAL A 254 -15.39 9.36 -28.74
C VAL A 254 -16.46 9.86 -29.73
N ARG A 255 -16.38 11.13 -30.15
CA ARG A 255 -17.28 11.70 -31.16
C ARG A 255 -17.06 11.04 -32.52
N LEU A 256 -15.81 10.95 -32.96
CA LEU A 256 -15.42 10.27 -34.19
C LEU A 256 -15.89 8.81 -34.18
N ALA A 257 -15.67 8.09 -33.07
CA ALA A 257 -16.15 6.72 -32.92
C ALA A 257 -17.67 6.60 -33.15
N GLY A 258 -18.47 7.50 -32.57
CA GLY A 258 -19.92 7.52 -32.80
C GLY A 258 -20.32 7.80 -34.25
N GLN A 259 -19.56 8.65 -34.95
CA GLN A 259 -19.81 9.01 -36.34
C GLN A 259 -19.56 7.83 -37.28
N VAL A 260 -18.48 7.08 -37.09
CA VAL A 260 -17.99 6.08 -38.07
C VAL A 260 -18.32 4.63 -37.72
N ALA A 261 -18.74 4.36 -36.48
CA ALA A 261 -19.23 3.05 -36.09
C ALA A 261 -20.53 2.68 -36.82
N ARG A 262 -20.71 1.39 -37.13
CA ARG A 262 -22.00 0.87 -37.62
C ARG A 262 -23.04 0.77 -36.51
N ASP A 263 -24.29 0.51 -36.89
CA ASP A 263 -25.36 0.18 -35.94
C ASP A 263 -24.95 -0.97 -35.02
N ARG A 264 -25.13 -0.78 -33.71
CA ARG A 264 -24.83 -1.71 -32.61
C ARG A 264 -23.36 -2.11 -32.46
N ALA A 265 -22.44 -1.32 -32.99
CA ALA A 265 -21.02 -1.56 -32.80
C ALA A 265 -20.57 -1.18 -31.37
N PRO A 266 -19.65 -1.95 -30.76
CA PRO A 266 -18.99 -1.56 -29.54
C PRO A 266 -17.90 -0.52 -29.80
N VAL A 267 -17.87 0.50 -28.94
CA VAL A 267 -16.79 1.47 -28.81
C VAL A 267 -16.04 1.18 -27.51
N VAL A 268 -14.75 0.85 -27.60
CA VAL A 268 -13.91 0.49 -26.46
C VAL A 268 -12.90 1.58 -26.18
N VAL A 269 -12.94 2.16 -24.99
CA VAL A 269 -11.96 3.14 -24.52
C VAL A 269 -10.88 2.42 -23.72
N VAL A 270 -9.65 2.45 -24.22
CA VAL A 270 -8.44 1.93 -23.55
C VAL A 270 -7.56 3.08 -23.07
N GLY A 271 -7.46 4.15 -23.86
CA GLY A 271 -6.67 5.35 -23.55
C GLY A 271 -7.35 6.32 -22.59
N ASP A 272 -6.66 7.41 -22.28
CA ASP A 272 -7.16 8.50 -21.42
C ASP A 272 -7.72 9.63 -22.31
N VAL A 273 -9.04 9.65 -22.49
CA VAL A 273 -9.74 10.59 -23.38
C VAL A 273 -10.85 11.35 -22.66
N GLY A 274 -11.29 12.48 -23.22
CA GLY A 274 -12.51 13.15 -22.76
C GLY A 274 -13.73 12.25 -22.93
N MET A 275 -14.63 12.27 -21.94
CA MET A 275 -15.76 11.33 -21.83
C MET A 275 -17.14 11.99 -22.07
N ASP A 276 -17.19 13.11 -22.80
CA ASP A 276 -18.46 13.74 -23.19
C ASP A 276 -19.08 12.99 -24.38
N VAL A 277 -19.83 11.93 -24.09
CA VAL A 277 -20.44 11.05 -25.10
C VAL A 277 -21.58 11.77 -25.85
N PRO A 278 -21.52 11.90 -27.19
CA PRO A 278 -22.58 12.55 -27.95
C PRO A 278 -23.83 11.67 -28.02
N ARG A 279 -24.97 12.19 -27.55
CA ARG A 279 -26.22 11.42 -27.45
C ARG A 279 -26.74 10.93 -28.80
N SER A 280 -26.87 11.81 -29.80
CA SER A 280 -27.53 11.47 -31.07
C SER A 280 -26.91 10.25 -31.78
N PRO A 281 -25.60 10.21 -32.11
CA PRO A 281 -25.03 9.07 -32.82
C PRO A 281 -25.05 7.78 -31.99
N PHE A 282 -24.82 7.85 -30.67
CA PHE A 282 -24.87 6.67 -29.80
C PHE A 282 -26.29 6.12 -29.63
N TYR A 283 -27.29 7.00 -29.58
CA TYR A 283 -28.70 6.62 -29.43
C TYR A 283 -29.29 6.09 -30.73
N GLU A 284 -29.07 6.78 -31.84
CA GLU A 284 -29.64 6.41 -33.15
C GLU A 284 -29.10 5.07 -33.65
N LYS A 285 -27.81 4.81 -33.43
CA LYS A 285 -27.13 3.57 -33.84
C LYS A 285 -27.11 2.50 -32.75
N GLU A 286 -27.66 2.76 -31.56
CA GLU A 286 -27.63 1.80 -30.43
C GLU A 286 -26.20 1.33 -30.08
N LEU A 287 -25.23 2.26 -30.03
CA LEU A 287 -23.83 1.93 -29.75
C LEU A 287 -23.61 1.61 -28.26
N SER A 288 -22.73 0.66 -27.97
CA SER A 288 -22.25 0.40 -26.60
C SER A 288 -20.89 1.07 -26.37
N LEU A 289 -20.70 1.65 -25.18
CA LEU A 289 -19.42 2.21 -24.75
C LEU A 289 -18.83 1.36 -23.62
N HIS A 290 -17.66 0.79 -23.85
CA HIS A 290 -16.94 -0.05 -22.90
C HIS A 290 -15.67 0.66 -22.42
N LEU A 291 -15.47 0.72 -21.11
CA LEU A 291 -14.19 1.13 -20.52
C LEU A 291 -13.32 -0.11 -20.29
N SER A 292 -12.19 -0.21 -20.97
CA SER A 292 -11.28 -1.34 -20.82
C SER A 292 -10.50 -1.24 -19.51
N ARG A 293 -10.69 -2.23 -18.63
CA ARG A 293 -9.95 -2.33 -17.37
C ARG A 293 -8.54 -2.85 -17.62
N SER A 294 -7.56 -1.97 -17.83
CA SER A 294 -6.12 -2.28 -17.87
C SER A 294 -5.82 -3.66 -18.49
N TYR A 295 -5.12 -4.57 -17.80
CA TYR A 295 -4.81 -5.93 -18.25
C TYR A 295 -5.94 -6.97 -18.03
N GLY A 296 -7.11 -6.55 -17.55
CA GLY A 296 -8.33 -7.37 -17.48
C GLY A 296 -8.77 -7.79 -16.06
N PRO A 297 -9.65 -8.81 -15.97
CA PRO A 297 -10.07 -9.44 -14.72
C PRO A 297 -8.91 -9.86 -13.82
N GLY A 298 -9.05 -9.67 -12.50
CA GLY A 298 -7.96 -9.72 -11.51
C GLY A 298 -7.54 -8.33 -11.05
N ARG A 299 -7.53 -7.35 -11.97
CA ARG A 299 -7.08 -6.01 -11.62
C ARG A 299 -8.00 -5.38 -10.57
N TYR A 300 -7.39 -4.84 -9.52
CA TYR A 300 -8.04 -4.25 -8.34
C TYR A 300 -8.70 -5.29 -7.42
N ASP A 301 -8.36 -6.57 -7.57
CA ASP A 301 -8.73 -7.63 -6.64
C ASP A 301 -7.49 -8.11 -5.89
N PRO A 302 -7.32 -7.72 -4.61
CA PRO A 302 -6.17 -8.15 -3.82
C PRO A 302 -6.07 -9.67 -3.65
N LEU A 303 -7.19 -10.41 -3.66
CA LEU A 303 -7.16 -11.88 -3.54
C LEU A 303 -6.43 -12.49 -4.74
N TYR A 304 -6.68 -11.95 -5.93
CA TYR A 304 -5.95 -12.32 -7.13
C TYR A 304 -4.53 -11.75 -7.14
N GLU A 305 -4.39 -10.43 -7.07
CA GLU A 305 -3.12 -9.73 -7.27
C GLU A 305 -2.11 -10.01 -6.15
N GLU A 306 -2.50 -10.06 -4.88
CA GLU A 306 -1.55 -10.16 -3.75
C GLU A 306 -1.49 -11.57 -3.15
N PHE A 307 -2.61 -12.31 -3.12
CA PHE A 307 -2.68 -13.64 -2.50
C PHE A 307 -2.63 -14.80 -3.51
N GLY A 308 -2.62 -14.50 -4.81
CA GLY A 308 -2.50 -15.51 -5.86
C GLY A 308 -3.72 -16.44 -5.98
N ILE A 309 -4.88 -16.04 -5.44
CA ILE A 309 -6.13 -16.79 -5.53
C ILE A 309 -6.72 -16.53 -6.93
N ASP A 310 -6.51 -17.47 -7.84
CA ASP A 310 -6.99 -17.37 -9.22
C ASP A 310 -8.51 -17.62 -9.32
N TYR A 311 -9.13 -17.05 -10.36
CA TYR A 311 -10.52 -17.31 -10.68
C TYR A 311 -10.68 -18.70 -11.33
N PRO A 312 -11.79 -19.39 -11.05
CA PRO A 312 -12.14 -20.60 -11.78
C PRO A 312 -12.13 -20.36 -13.30
N ASP A 313 -11.33 -21.13 -14.03
CA ASP A 313 -11.06 -20.90 -15.46
C ASP A 313 -12.32 -20.87 -16.33
N GLY A 314 -13.29 -21.74 -16.05
CA GLY A 314 -14.56 -21.79 -16.77
C GLY A 314 -15.46 -20.55 -16.59
N TYR A 315 -15.24 -19.74 -15.56
CA TYR A 315 -16.02 -18.51 -15.29
C TYR A 315 -15.29 -17.26 -15.76
N VAL A 316 -13.98 -17.19 -15.51
CA VAL A 316 -13.13 -16.08 -15.94
C VAL A 316 -11.95 -16.65 -16.69
N ARG A 317 -12.11 -16.83 -18.00
CA ARG A 317 -11.09 -17.43 -18.86
C ARG A 317 -9.85 -16.57 -19.04
N TRP A 318 -10.01 -15.24 -19.00
CA TRP A 318 -8.94 -14.29 -19.33
C TRP A 318 -8.69 -13.36 -18.16
N THR A 319 -7.75 -13.76 -17.31
CA THR A 319 -7.22 -12.96 -16.22
C THR A 319 -6.00 -12.17 -16.68
N GLU A 320 -5.48 -11.28 -15.83
CA GLU A 320 -4.26 -10.50 -16.12
C GLU A 320 -3.12 -11.39 -16.62
N ARG A 321 -2.84 -12.47 -15.88
CA ARG A 321 -1.79 -13.44 -16.23
C ARG A 321 -2.04 -14.13 -17.55
N ARG A 322 -3.27 -14.59 -17.80
CA ARG A 322 -3.60 -15.31 -19.04
C ARG A 322 -3.59 -14.39 -20.26
N ASN A 323 -3.87 -13.10 -20.08
CA ASN A 323 -3.65 -12.09 -21.12
C ASN A 323 -2.16 -11.85 -21.40
N MET A 324 -1.31 -11.84 -20.37
CA MET A 324 0.15 -11.79 -20.53
C MET A 324 0.70 -13.03 -21.26
N GLU A 325 0.26 -14.22 -20.85
CA GLU A 325 0.64 -15.50 -21.48
C GLU A 325 0.22 -15.54 -22.95
N GLU A 326 -1.00 -15.13 -23.28
CA GLU A 326 -1.47 -15.10 -24.67
C GLU A 326 -0.72 -14.07 -25.52
N PHE A 327 -0.40 -12.89 -24.96
CA PHE A 327 0.44 -11.93 -25.66
C PHE A 327 1.83 -12.50 -25.95
N LEU A 328 2.48 -13.13 -24.96
CA LEU A 328 3.77 -13.80 -25.14
C LEU A 328 3.71 -14.92 -26.19
N ARG A 329 2.59 -15.65 -26.26
CA ARG A 329 2.34 -16.64 -27.32
C ARG A 329 2.23 -15.99 -28.70
N LEU A 330 1.54 -14.86 -28.84
CA LEU A 330 1.46 -14.14 -30.11
C LEU A 330 2.82 -13.61 -30.57
N VAL A 331 3.66 -13.15 -29.64
CA VAL A 331 5.04 -12.77 -29.93
C VAL A 331 5.86 -13.98 -30.37
N SER A 332 5.74 -15.12 -29.69
CA SER A 332 6.54 -16.32 -30.02
C SER A 332 6.23 -16.90 -31.40
N ILE A 333 4.99 -16.78 -31.87
CA ILE A 333 4.60 -17.19 -33.23
C ILE A 333 4.80 -16.08 -34.29
N GLY A 334 5.35 -14.93 -33.91
CA GLY A 334 5.62 -13.81 -34.80
C GLY A 334 4.37 -13.02 -35.26
N ALA A 335 3.21 -13.27 -34.65
CA ALA A 335 1.97 -12.54 -34.93
C ALA A 335 1.99 -11.11 -34.37
N VAL A 336 2.82 -10.86 -33.34
CA VAL A 336 3.14 -9.53 -32.83
C VAL A 336 4.64 -9.30 -32.88
N ARG A 337 5.05 -8.26 -33.61
CA ARG A 337 6.42 -7.83 -33.87
C ARG A 337 6.75 -6.60 -33.02
N THR A 338 7.47 -6.81 -31.93
CA THR A 338 7.89 -5.75 -30.99
C THR A 338 9.17 -5.02 -31.43
N ASP A 339 9.94 -5.64 -32.32
CA ASP A 339 11.11 -5.05 -33.01
C ASP A 339 10.73 -3.78 -33.77
N LEU A 340 9.52 -3.73 -34.35
CA LEU A 340 8.97 -2.56 -35.03
C LEU A 340 8.64 -1.41 -34.08
N LEU A 341 8.42 -1.71 -32.79
CA LEU A 341 7.90 -0.75 -31.80
C LEU A 341 9.00 -0.17 -30.92
N THR A 342 10.19 -0.77 -30.88
CA THR A 342 11.31 -0.30 -30.07
C THR A 342 12.01 0.82 -30.82
N THR A 343 11.97 2.05 -30.30
CA THR A 343 12.62 3.20 -30.93
C THR A 343 13.89 3.65 -30.21
N HIS A 344 13.95 3.49 -28.89
CA HIS A 344 15.11 3.94 -28.09
C HIS A 344 15.48 2.93 -27.01
N ARG A 345 16.75 2.98 -26.61
CA ARG A 345 17.34 2.13 -25.57
C ARG A 345 18.22 3.00 -24.68
N PHE A 346 18.12 2.78 -23.38
CA PHE A 346 18.92 3.46 -22.37
C PHE A 346 19.39 2.44 -21.34
N GLY A 347 20.60 2.61 -20.79
CA GLY A 347 20.95 1.94 -19.54
C GLY A 347 20.12 2.51 -18.38
N ILE A 348 19.94 1.74 -17.30
CA ILE A 348 19.23 2.25 -16.11
C ILE A 348 19.81 3.58 -15.59
N ASP A 349 21.13 3.77 -15.66
CA ASP A 349 21.80 5.00 -15.24
C ASP A 349 21.34 6.24 -16.04
N ASP A 350 20.98 6.03 -17.30
CA ASP A 350 20.52 7.08 -18.22
C ASP A 350 19.00 7.21 -18.24
N ALA A 351 18.28 6.56 -17.31
CA ALA A 351 16.83 6.66 -17.23
C ALA A 351 16.33 8.12 -17.19
N PRO A 352 16.92 9.08 -16.47
CA PRO A 352 16.47 10.48 -16.51
C PRO A 352 16.42 11.05 -17.94
N ALA A 353 17.40 10.72 -18.79
CA ALA A 353 17.42 11.15 -20.19
C ALA A 353 16.30 10.47 -21.01
N ALA A 354 15.99 9.20 -20.72
CA ALA A 354 14.84 8.51 -21.31
C ALA A 354 13.51 9.22 -20.98
N TYR A 355 13.35 9.73 -19.75
CA TYR A 355 12.15 10.45 -19.35
C TYR A 355 12.09 11.88 -19.90
N ASP A 356 13.23 12.55 -20.07
CA ASP A 356 13.25 13.84 -20.77
C ASP A 356 12.88 13.66 -22.25
N LEU A 357 13.32 12.58 -22.90
CA LEU A 357 12.94 12.23 -24.27
C LEU A 357 11.42 12.03 -24.43
N ILE A 358 10.74 11.28 -23.54
CA ILE A 358 9.30 11.03 -23.69
C ILE A 358 8.43 12.27 -23.45
N VAL A 359 8.97 13.28 -22.76
CA VAL A 359 8.29 14.56 -22.52
C VAL A 359 8.55 15.53 -23.69
N ASP A 360 9.69 15.39 -24.38
CA ASP A 360 10.03 16.21 -25.55
C ASP A 360 9.18 15.83 -26.77
N VAL A 361 8.22 16.70 -27.09
CA VAL A 361 7.33 16.56 -28.26
C VAL A 361 8.03 16.80 -29.60
N SER A 362 9.27 17.31 -29.59
CA SER A 362 10.08 17.58 -30.79
C SER A 362 11.11 16.49 -31.10
N ALA A 363 11.21 15.46 -30.25
CA ALA A 363 12.14 14.37 -30.43
C ALA A 363 11.93 13.62 -31.77
N ALA A 364 13.04 13.35 -32.48
CA ALA A 364 13.05 12.62 -33.74
C ALA A 364 14.10 11.50 -33.69
N PRO A 365 13.73 10.22 -33.93
CA PRO A 365 12.37 9.74 -34.17
C PRO A 365 11.49 9.88 -32.91
N ALA A 366 10.17 10.01 -33.11
CA ALA A 366 9.25 10.12 -31.99
C ALA A 366 9.30 8.84 -31.11
N PRO A 367 9.30 8.95 -29.78
CA PRO A 367 9.36 7.79 -28.90
C PRO A 367 8.05 6.97 -28.98
N VAL A 368 8.16 5.66 -29.24
CA VAL A 368 7.03 4.72 -29.24
C VAL A 368 7.21 3.72 -28.11
N GLY A 369 8.21 2.84 -28.21
CA GLY A 369 8.68 1.98 -27.13
C GLY A 369 10.12 2.32 -26.75
N VAL A 370 10.34 2.57 -25.47
CA VAL A 370 11.66 2.91 -24.92
C VAL A 370 12.06 1.83 -23.92
N LEU A 371 13.11 1.08 -24.22
CA LEU A 371 13.61 0.01 -23.36
C LEU A 371 14.69 0.55 -22.41
N LEU A 372 14.60 0.16 -21.14
CA LEU A 372 15.71 0.26 -20.21
C LEU A 372 16.45 -1.08 -20.13
N GLU A 373 17.77 -1.00 -20.19
CA GLU A 373 18.68 -2.13 -20.19
C GLU A 373 19.46 -2.19 -18.87
N TYR A 374 19.67 -3.43 -18.41
CA TYR A 374 20.27 -3.75 -17.13
C TYR A 374 21.51 -4.60 -17.37
N ALA A 375 22.60 -4.30 -16.65
CA ALA A 375 23.86 -5.02 -16.80
C ALA A 375 23.70 -6.49 -16.38
N SER A 376 24.33 -7.39 -17.13
CA SER A 376 24.15 -8.86 -17.00
C SER A 376 25.21 -9.54 -16.13
N GLU A 377 26.23 -8.83 -15.63
CA GLU A 377 27.40 -9.49 -15.01
C GLU A 377 27.24 -9.82 -13.50
N PRO A 378 27.90 -10.90 -13.04
CA PRO A 378 27.69 -11.50 -11.73
C PRO A 378 28.72 -11.01 -10.71
N GLU A 379 28.37 -10.04 -9.88
CA GLU A 379 29.15 -9.78 -8.66
C GLU A 379 28.28 -9.13 -7.57
N GLN A 380 27.44 -9.95 -6.95
CA GLN A 380 27.32 -10.12 -5.50
C GLN A 380 26.09 -10.99 -5.22
N SER A 381 26.31 -11.98 -4.35
CA SER A 381 25.30 -12.86 -3.78
C SER A 381 23.96 -12.14 -3.59
N ALA A 382 22.87 -12.81 -3.97
CA ALA A 382 21.47 -12.40 -3.75
C ALA A 382 21.06 -12.34 -2.26
N THR A 383 22.02 -12.05 -1.39
CA THR A 383 21.88 -11.84 0.04
C THR A 383 21.98 -10.35 0.33
N GLY A 384 20.82 -9.71 0.57
CA GLY A 384 20.65 -8.42 1.24
C GLY A 384 21.86 -7.47 1.24
N THR A 385 22.18 -6.86 0.11
CA THR A 385 23.22 -5.83 0.08
C THR A 385 22.66 -4.58 0.78
N LYS A 386 23.11 -4.35 2.03
CA LYS A 386 22.89 -3.11 2.77
C LYS A 386 23.31 -1.95 1.86
N VAL A 387 22.45 -0.95 1.67
CA VAL A 387 22.91 0.32 1.09
C VAL A 387 23.68 1.03 2.21
N GLN A 388 24.99 0.75 2.28
CA GLN A 388 25.87 1.35 3.26
C GLN A 388 26.11 2.81 2.86
N ARG A 389 25.47 3.71 3.60
CA ARG A 389 25.86 5.11 3.66
C ARG A 389 27.14 5.22 4.50
N PRO A 390 27.94 6.30 4.38
CA PRO A 390 29.09 6.52 5.26
C PRO A 390 28.65 6.33 6.69
N VAL A 391 29.13 5.25 7.31
CA VAL A 391 28.70 4.80 8.63
C VAL A 391 28.97 5.94 9.59
N ARG A 392 27.90 6.53 10.13
CA ARG A 392 28.05 7.40 11.28
C ARG A 392 28.54 6.51 12.42
N GLU A 393 29.78 6.72 12.83
CA GLU A 393 30.36 6.05 13.99
C GLU A 393 29.38 6.19 15.18
N PRO A 394 29.13 5.11 15.93
CA PRO A 394 28.29 5.17 17.12
C PRO A 394 28.75 6.30 18.03
N SER A 395 27.84 7.20 18.42
CA SER A 395 28.18 8.37 19.23
C SER A 395 28.34 8.03 20.73
N GLY A 396 28.23 6.74 21.08
CA GLY A 396 28.09 6.25 22.45
C GLY A 396 26.66 6.34 23.00
N GLN A 397 25.70 6.82 22.20
CA GLN A 397 24.27 6.82 22.52
C GLN A 397 23.64 5.46 22.21
N VAL A 398 22.44 5.23 22.75
CA VAL A 398 21.65 4.01 22.46
C VAL A 398 21.23 4.01 21.00
N GLY A 399 21.56 2.91 20.30
CA GLY A 399 21.22 2.74 18.91
C GLY A 399 19.85 2.11 18.72
N ILE A 400 18.97 2.80 18.00
CA ILE A 400 17.60 2.36 17.74
C ILE A 400 17.43 2.03 16.26
N GLY A 401 17.00 0.78 15.99
CA GLY A 401 16.52 0.35 14.69
C GLY A 401 15.00 0.52 14.56
N MET A 402 14.49 0.56 13.33
CA MET A 402 13.04 0.65 13.06
C MET A 402 12.62 -0.34 11.98
N ILE A 403 11.54 -1.08 12.20
CA ILE A 403 10.90 -1.98 11.24
C ILE A 403 9.51 -1.44 10.96
N GLY A 404 9.25 -1.06 9.71
CA GLY A 404 8.01 -0.42 9.28
C GLY A 404 8.07 1.10 9.40
N ALA A 405 7.99 1.77 8.26
CA ALA A 405 7.99 3.23 8.16
C ALA A 405 6.61 3.77 7.75
N GLY A 406 5.55 3.18 8.30
CA GLY A 406 4.16 3.55 8.03
C GLY A 406 3.85 5.02 8.32
N ASN A 407 2.64 5.47 7.98
CA ASN A 407 2.24 6.85 8.24
C ASN A 407 2.32 7.17 9.73
N PHE A 408 1.83 6.27 10.58
CA PHE A 408 1.88 6.45 12.03
C PHE A 408 3.33 6.50 12.57
N ALA A 409 4.18 5.58 12.12
CA ALA A 409 5.60 5.56 12.49
C ALA A 409 6.29 6.90 12.15
N THR A 410 6.11 7.37 10.91
CA THR A 410 6.76 8.59 10.41
C THR A 410 6.16 9.89 10.96
N SER A 411 4.85 9.91 11.30
CA SER A 411 4.19 11.11 11.82
C SER A 411 4.23 11.24 13.34
N THR A 412 4.39 10.13 14.06
CA THR A 412 4.21 10.07 15.52
C THR A 412 5.45 9.56 16.24
N LEU A 413 5.85 8.32 15.97
CA LEU A 413 6.91 7.62 16.71
C LEU A 413 8.29 8.18 16.39
N LEU A 414 8.60 8.37 15.11
CA LEU A 414 9.90 8.87 14.67
C LEU A 414 10.18 10.30 15.15
N PRO A 415 9.23 11.25 15.07
CA PRO A 415 9.40 12.55 15.72
C PRO A 415 9.62 12.47 17.23
N ALA A 416 9.00 11.51 17.92
CA ALA A 416 9.22 11.29 19.36
C ALA A 416 10.62 10.72 19.65
N LEU A 417 11.10 9.77 18.84
CA LEU A 417 12.46 9.24 18.93
C LEU A 417 13.51 10.33 18.69
N LYS A 418 13.32 11.19 17.68
CA LYS A 418 14.25 12.28 17.36
C LYS A 418 14.35 13.36 18.44
N ARG A 419 13.41 13.41 19.40
CA ARG A 419 13.52 14.27 20.58
C ARG A 419 14.38 13.66 21.67
N GLN A 420 14.69 12.37 21.59
CA GLN A 420 15.57 11.67 22.51
C GLN A 420 17.01 11.69 22.01
N SER A 421 17.98 11.54 22.91
CA SER A 421 19.38 11.30 22.57
C SER A 421 19.57 9.82 22.21
N VAL A 422 19.39 9.50 20.94
CA VAL A 422 19.56 8.17 20.34
C VAL A 422 20.28 8.24 19.00
N ASP A 423 21.01 7.18 18.67
CA ASP A 423 21.55 6.98 17.32
C ASP A 423 20.52 6.21 16.49
N LEU A 424 19.97 6.83 15.43
CA LEU A 424 19.10 6.13 14.48
C LEU A 424 19.95 5.20 13.60
N ARG A 425 19.85 3.89 13.82
CA ARG A 425 20.70 2.87 13.18
C ARG A 425 20.12 2.42 11.83
N GLY A 426 19.51 1.25 11.79
CA GLY A 426 18.93 0.68 10.58
C GLY A 426 17.42 0.93 10.50
N ILE A 427 16.90 1.12 9.28
CA ILE A 427 15.46 1.06 9.01
C ILE A 427 15.15 0.00 7.96
N ALA A 428 14.20 -0.88 8.26
CA ALA A 428 13.67 -1.89 7.32
C ALA A 428 12.21 -1.60 7.01
N THR A 429 11.81 -1.73 5.75
CA THR A 429 10.40 -1.68 5.35
C THR A 429 10.12 -2.70 4.27
N ALA A 430 8.85 -3.01 4.01
CA ALA A 430 8.47 -3.95 2.94
C ALA A 430 8.96 -3.52 1.54
N THR A 431 9.26 -2.23 1.34
CA THR A 431 9.81 -1.72 0.07
C THR A 431 11.16 -1.04 0.30
N GLY A 432 12.18 -1.42 -0.47
CA GLY A 432 13.53 -0.83 -0.34
C GLY A 432 13.53 0.69 -0.50
N LEU A 433 12.75 1.21 -1.45
CA LEU A 433 12.63 2.66 -1.69
C LEU A 433 12.16 3.43 -0.45
N ARG A 434 11.12 2.95 0.24
CA ARG A 434 10.60 3.64 1.42
C ARG A 434 11.59 3.61 2.58
N ALA A 435 12.35 2.52 2.72
CA ALA A 435 13.43 2.44 3.69
C ALA A 435 14.52 3.47 3.38
N THR A 436 14.95 3.57 2.12
CA THR A 436 15.92 4.58 1.67
C THR A 436 15.44 5.99 1.95
N ASP A 437 14.26 6.39 1.44
CA ASP A 437 13.72 7.75 1.61
C ASP A 437 13.67 8.19 3.07
N VAL A 438 13.18 7.32 3.95
CA VAL A 438 13.08 7.62 5.39
C VAL A 438 14.47 7.65 6.02
N ALA A 439 15.37 6.76 5.61
CA ALA A 439 16.76 6.81 6.07
C ALA A 439 17.43 8.14 5.70
N GLU A 440 17.25 8.63 4.47
CA GLU A 440 17.85 9.89 4.04
C GLU A 440 17.27 11.10 4.77
N ARG A 441 15.94 11.16 4.82
CA ARG A 441 15.21 12.29 5.39
C ARG A 441 15.42 12.42 6.90
N ASP A 442 15.42 11.30 7.61
CA ASP A 442 15.44 11.29 9.08
C ASP A 442 16.81 10.99 9.69
N GLY A 443 17.79 10.64 8.86
CA GLY A 443 19.18 10.46 9.28
C GLY A 443 19.47 9.10 9.92
N PHE A 444 18.85 8.03 9.42
CA PHE A 444 19.26 6.66 9.78
C PHE A 444 20.63 6.35 9.16
N ALA A 445 21.44 5.57 9.86
CA ALA A 445 22.75 5.14 9.40
C ALA A 445 22.68 4.25 8.15
N PHE A 446 21.65 3.40 8.02
CA PHE A 446 21.45 2.57 6.83
C PHE A 446 19.99 2.19 6.59
N ALA A 447 19.65 1.92 5.32
CA ALA A 447 18.41 1.27 4.93
C ALA A 447 18.66 -0.22 4.70
N ALA A 448 17.84 -1.07 5.32
CA ALA A 448 17.97 -2.51 5.28
C ALA A 448 16.97 -3.15 4.32
N ALA A 449 17.42 -4.23 3.65
CA ALA A 449 16.56 -5.09 2.83
C ALA A 449 15.77 -6.06 3.70
N ASP A 450 16.44 -6.63 4.71
CA ASP A 450 15.89 -7.61 5.63
C ASP A 450 15.96 -7.09 7.08
N VAL A 451 15.01 -7.51 7.90
CA VAL A 451 15.05 -7.34 9.35
C VAL A 451 16.33 -7.94 9.94
N ALA A 452 16.82 -9.07 9.42
CA ALA A 452 18.07 -9.69 9.85
C ALA A 452 19.27 -8.72 9.78
N ASP A 453 19.29 -7.78 8.82
CA ASP A 453 20.35 -6.80 8.70
C ASP A 453 20.39 -5.82 9.89
N LEU A 454 19.24 -5.49 10.48
CA LEU A 454 19.14 -4.71 11.72
C LEU A 454 19.62 -5.56 12.91
N LEU A 455 19.25 -6.84 12.93
CA LEU A 455 19.59 -7.76 14.02
C LEU A 455 21.05 -8.24 13.98
N THR A 456 21.82 -7.90 12.94
CA THR A 456 23.27 -8.13 12.90
C THR A 456 24.09 -6.89 13.24
N ASP A 457 23.49 -5.68 13.25
CA ASP A 457 24.17 -4.45 13.68
C ASP A 457 24.36 -4.46 15.20
N THR A 458 25.61 -4.60 15.66
CA THR A 458 25.95 -4.64 17.09
C THR A 458 25.71 -3.31 17.79
N ALA A 459 25.61 -2.20 17.04
CA ALA A 459 25.28 -0.89 17.58
C ALA A 459 23.77 -0.68 17.77
N THR A 460 22.91 -1.58 17.27
CA THR A 460 21.46 -1.54 17.49
C THR A 460 21.12 -2.29 18.78
N THR A 461 20.69 -1.58 19.82
CA THR A 461 20.33 -2.15 21.13
C THR A 461 18.81 -2.25 21.33
N GLY A 462 18.03 -1.40 20.64
CA GLY A 462 16.57 -1.42 20.66
C GLY A 462 15.98 -1.37 19.25
N VAL A 463 14.80 -1.98 19.06
CA VAL A 463 14.09 -1.98 17.78
C VAL A 463 12.63 -1.54 17.95
N VAL A 464 12.17 -0.62 17.11
CA VAL A 464 10.78 -0.15 17.04
C VAL A 464 10.07 -0.83 15.87
N ILE A 465 9.00 -1.58 16.13
CA ILE A 465 8.17 -2.27 15.13
C ILE A 465 6.85 -1.52 14.96
N ALA A 466 6.57 -1.08 13.73
CA ALA A 466 5.36 -0.38 13.34
C ALA A 466 4.87 -0.83 11.95
N THR A 467 4.63 -2.14 11.82
CA THR A 467 4.21 -2.83 10.59
C THR A 467 2.71 -3.13 10.59
N ARG A 468 2.24 -4.03 9.72
CA ARG A 468 0.86 -4.55 9.78
C ARG A 468 0.76 -5.60 10.91
N HIS A 469 -0.44 -5.73 11.49
CA HIS A 469 -0.63 -6.47 12.74
C HIS A 469 -0.20 -7.95 12.65
N ASP A 470 -0.45 -8.60 11.51
CA ASP A 470 -0.07 -9.98 11.18
C ASP A 470 1.43 -10.29 11.27
N THR A 471 2.27 -9.25 11.23
CA THR A 471 3.73 -9.42 11.28
C THR A 471 4.31 -9.19 12.68
N HIS A 472 3.54 -8.64 13.62
CA HIS A 472 4.06 -8.18 14.91
C HIS A 472 4.65 -9.31 15.74
N ALA A 473 3.89 -10.37 16.02
CA ALA A 473 4.32 -11.44 16.92
C ALA A 473 5.65 -12.08 16.48
N ARG A 474 5.75 -12.45 15.19
CA ARG A 474 6.98 -13.00 14.61
C ARG A 474 8.16 -12.03 14.74
N LEU A 475 7.97 -10.77 14.34
CA LEU A 475 9.05 -9.77 14.38
C LEU A 475 9.50 -9.49 15.81
N VAL A 476 8.57 -9.40 16.77
CA VAL A 476 8.88 -9.22 18.19
C VAL A 476 9.70 -10.39 18.72
N ALA A 477 9.27 -11.62 18.42
CA ALA A 477 9.98 -12.82 18.85
C ALA A 477 11.41 -12.88 18.25
N ASP A 478 11.57 -12.53 16.97
CA ASP A 478 12.88 -12.49 16.30
C ASP A 478 13.82 -11.44 16.92
N VAL A 479 13.30 -10.23 17.22
CA VAL A 479 14.08 -9.19 17.92
C VAL A 479 14.52 -9.66 19.30
N LEU A 480 13.61 -10.23 20.10
CA LEU A 480 13.90 -10.72 21.45
C LEU A 480 14.94 -11.84 21.46
N ARG A 481 14.81 -12.82 20.54
CA ARG A 481 15.79 -13.89 20.37
C ARG A 481 17.19 -13.38 20.00
N SER A 482 17.27 -12.21 19.35
CA SER A 482 18.53 -11.55 19.05
C SER A 482 19.16 -10.81 20.25
N GLY A 483 18.48 -10.78 21.40
CA GLY A 483 18.94 -10.11 22.62
C GLY A 483 18.76 -8.59 22.61
N ARG A 484 17.88 -8.06 21.76
CA ARG A 484 17.60 -6.62 21.63
C ARG A 484 16.27 -6.25 22.27
N HIS A 485 16.21 -5.05 22.86
CA HIS A 485 14.95 -4.52 23.40
C HIS A 485 13.99 -4.22 22.25
N VAL A 486 12.68 -4.35 22.50
CA VAL A 486 11.67 -4.17 21.45
C VAL A 486 10.53 -3.28 21.91
N PHE A 487 10.17 -2.31 21.06
CA PHE A 487 8.91 -1.60 21.14
C PHE A 487 8.05 -2.06 19.97
N CYS A 488 6.86 -2.59 20.22
CA CYS A 488 5.94 -2.99 19.16
C CYS A 488 4.67 -2.16 19.21
N GLU A 489 4.26 -1.57 18.09
CA GLU A 489 2.91 -1.03 17.97
C GLU A 489 1.86 -2.10 18.25
N LYS A 490 0.69 -1.67 18.73
CA LYS A 490 -0.39 -2.61 19.04
C LYS A 490 -1.10 -3.08 17.76
N PRO A 491 -1.70 -4.29 17.78
CA PRO A 491 -1.66 -5.28 18.85
C PRO A 491 -0.35 -6.06 18.87
N LEU A 492 0.00 -6.65 20.01
CA LEU A 492 1.21 -7.48 20.11
C LEU A 492 1.11 -8.77 19.26
N ALA A 493 -0.10 -9.33 19.15
CA ALA A 493 -0.42 -10.57 18.45
C ALA A 493 -1.89 -10.55 18.00
N LEU A 494 -2.23 -11.32 16.97
CA LEU A 494 -3.60 -11.53 16.51
C LEU A 494 -4.28 -12.72 17.18
N THR A 495 -3.49 -13.70 17.64
CA THR A 495 -3.99 -14.93 18.27
C THR A 495 -3.31 -15.19 19.62
N ARG A 496 -3.88 -16.12 20.41
CA ARG A 496 -3.28 -16.56 21.69
C ARG A 496 -1.97 -17.29 21.44
N GLU A 497 -1.94 -18.11 20.40
CA GLU A 497 -0.78 -18.90 20.00
C GLU A 497 0.40 -17.99 19.64
N GLU A 498 0.16 -16.95 18.85
CA GLU A 498 1.17 -15.92 18.53
C GLU A 498 1.65 -15.18 19.79
N LEU A 499 0.75 -14.85 20.72
CA LEU A 499 1.12 -14.22 21.99
C LEU A 499 2.01 -15.15 22.83
N ASP A 500 1.70 -16.45 22.85
CA ASP A 500 2.49 -17.46 23.56
C ASP A 500 3.90 -17.57 22.98
N GLU A 501 4.06 -17.54 21.65
CA GLU A 501 5.37 -17.51 21.00
C GLU A 501 6.22 -16.31 21.42
N VAL A 502 5.59 -15.12 21.49
CA VAL A 502 6.25 -13.89 21.97
C VAL A 502 6.68 -14.03 23.43
N VAL A 503 5.80 -14.55 24.29
CA VAL A 503 6.10 -14.75 25.72
C VAL A 503 7.26 -15.73 25.90
N VAL A 504 7.28 -16.83 25.14
CA VAL A 504 8.39 -17.79 25.17
C VAL A 504 9.70 -17.14 24.74
N ALA A 505 9.69 -16.36 23.65
CA ALA A 505 10.87 -15.64 23.19
C ALA A 505 11.36 -14.60 24.21
N TRP A 506 10.44 -13.87 24.85
CA TRP A 506 10.75 -12.93 25.92
C TRP A 506 11.38 -13.67 27.11
N LEU A 507 10.73 -14.68 27.69
CA LEU A 507 11.26 -15.44 28.83
C LEU A 507 12.64 -16.06 28.58
N ALA A 508 12.92 -16.49 27.34
CA ALA A 508 14.21 -17.05 26.94
C ALA A 508 15.29 -15.99 26.66
N SER A 509 14.92 -14.71 26.54
CA SER A 509 15.83 -13.60 26.25
C SER A 509 16.23 -12.83 27.51
N GLY A 510 17.36 -12.12 27.45
CA GLY A 510 17.74 -11.09 28.45
C GLY A 510 17.23 -9.69 28.11
N ALA A 511 16.51 -9.54 27.00
CA ALA A 511 16.04 -8.25 26.50
C ALA A 511 14.59 -7.98 26.89
N ASP A 512 14.21 -6.72 26.99
CA ASP A 512 12.89 -6.33 27.46
C ASP A 512 12.00 -5.77 26.35
N ALA A 513 10.68 -5.78 26.58
CA ALA A 513 9.68 -5.46 25.57
C ALA A 513 8.64 -4.45 26.05
N MET A 514 8.20 -3.58 25.15
CA MET A 514 7.08 -2.67 25.34
C MET A 514 6.11 -2.79 24.18
N VAL A 515 4.82 -2.65 24.48
CA VAL A 515 3.77 -2.53 23.47
C VAL A 515 3.29 -1.08 23.45
N GLY A 516 2.92 -0.58 22.27
CA GLY A 516 2.44 0.78 22.02
C GLY A 516 1.09 1.11 22.66
N PHE A 517 0.91 0.79 23.94
CA PHE A 517 -0.26 1.15 24.73
C PHE A 517 -0.13 2.58 25.30
N ASN A 518 0.05 3.54 24.41
CA ASN A 518 0.44 4.92 24.70
C ASN A 518 -0.37 5.64 25.79
N ARG A 519 -1.66 5.32 25.95
CA ARG A 519 -2.59 6.02 26.86
C ARG A 519 -2.16 5.99 28.33
N ARG A 520 -1.52 4.90 28.78
CA ARG A 520 -1.00 4.80 30.16
C ARG A 520 0.12 5.80 30.44
N TYR A 521 0.80 6.26 29.39
CA TYR A 521 1.89 7.25 29.48
C TYR A 521 1.40 8.69 29.35
N SER A 522 0.10 8.91 29.13
CA SER A 522 -0.44 10.27 29.08
C SER A 522 -0.35 10.94 30.46
N PRO A 523 -0.02 12.25 30.53
CA PRO A 523 0.05 12.96 31.80
C PRO A 523 -1.25 12.87 32.61
N MET A 524 -2.40 12.89 31.93
CA MET A 524 -3.71 12.83 32.57
C MET A 524 -3.99 11.45 33.16
N ALA A 525 -3.74 10.36 32.42
CA ALA A 525 -3.95 9.01 32.95
C ALA A 525 -3.02 8.72 34.13
N ARG A 526 -1.76 9.15 34.06
CA ARG A 526 -0.80 9.04 35.17
C ARG A 526 -1.26 9.79 36.42
N THR A 527 -1.75 11.03 36.25
CA THR A 527 -2.30 11.83 37.37
C THR A 527 -3.45 11.10 38.07
N ILE A 528 -4.34 10.47 37.30
CA ILE A 528 -5.46 9.70 37.84
C ILE A 528 -4.94 8.45 38.56
N ARG A 529 -4.04 7.69 37.92
CA ARG A 529 -3.43 6.49 38.47
C ARG A 529 -2.78 6.76 39.83
N GLU A 530 -1.89 7.74 39.90
CA GLU A 530 -1.19 8.14 41.12
C GLU A 530 -2.17 8.56 42.22
N SER A 531 -3.26 9.24 41.84
CA SER A 531 -4.30 9.64 42.79
C SER A 531 -5.09 8.46 43.33
N VAL A 532 -5.46 7.50 42.48
CA VAL A 532 -6.18 6.28 42.88
C VAL A 532 -5.31 5.43 43.81
N ASP A 533 -4.02 5.30 43.50
CA ASP A 533 -3.06 4.57 44.34
C ASP A 533 -2.89 5.20 45.71
N ALA A 534 -2.76 6.53 45.77
CA ALA A 534 -2.67 7.25 47.03
C ALA A 534 -3.92 7.10 47.91
N LEU A 535 -5.09 6.81 47.31
CA LEU A 535 -6.34 6.59 48.03
C LEU A 535 -6.50 5.13 48.51
N GLY A 536 -5.78 4.18 47.89
CA GLY A 536 -5.84 2.76 48.26
C GLY A 536 -7.23 2.13 48.10
N ALA A 537 -8.08 2.68 47.22
CA ALA A 537 -9.47 2.27 47.03
C ALA A 537 -9.75 1.86 45.58
N PRO A 538 -10.61 0.85 45.34
CA PRO A 538 -10.99 0.45 43.99
C PRO A 538 -11.69 1.60 43.26
N ALA A 539 -11.65 1.55 41.93
CA ALA A 539 -12.25 2.54 41.06
C ALA A 539 -13.37 1.96 40.18
N THR A 540 -14.36 2.79 39.87
CA THR A 540 -15.30 2.56 38.78
C THR A 540 -14.86 3.40 37.59
N ILE A 541 -14.69 2.78 36.42
CA ILE A 541 -14.12 3.42 35.23
C ILE A 541 -15.11 3.32 34.06
N GLN A 542 -15.42 4.43 33.39
CA GLN A 542 -16.21 4.46 32.16
C GLN A 542 -15.35 5.02 31.02
N ILE A 543 -15.21 4.27 29.94
CA ILE A 543 -14.51 4.70 28.72
C ILE A 543 -15.52 4.72 27.57
N ARG A 544 -15.64 5.85 26.89
CA ARG A 544 -16.43 5.99 25.66
C ARG A 544 -15.52 6.34 24.49
N VAL A 545 -15.63 5.56 23.41
CA VAL A 545 -14.84 5.74 22.19
C VAL A 545 -15.76 5.90 20.99
N ASN A 546 -15.69 7.06 20.34
CA ASN A 546 -16.39 7.39 19.11
C ASN A 546 -15.45 7.18 17.91
N ALA A 547 -15.32 5.93 17.47
CA ALA A 547 -14.22 5.49 16.63
C ALA A 547 -14.46 5.67 15.11
N GLY A 548 -15.69 5.98 14.71
CA GLY A 548 -16.14 6.16 13.32
C GLY A 548 -16.12 4.87 12.48
N ARG A 549 -16.80 4.88 11.33
CA ARG A 549 -16.91 3.70 10.45
C ARG A 549 -15.61 3.44 9.66
N ILE A 550 -15.21 2.16 9.57
CA ILE A 550 -14.17 1.67 8.66
C ILE A 550 -14.87 0.94 7.48
N PRO A 551 -14.44 1.16 6.22
CA PRO A 551 -14.93 0.38 5.07
C PRO A 551 -14.75 -1.12 5.24
N ASP A 552 -15.71 -1.91 4.74
CA ASP A 552 -15.72 -3.37 4.92
C ASP A 552 -14.60 -4.08 4.14
N ASP A 553 -14.04 -3.44 3.12
CA ASP A 553 -12.90 -3.92 2.31
C ASP A 553 -11.53 -3.53 2.88
N HIS A 554 -11.49 -2.76 3.97
CA HIS A 554 -10.25 -2.33 4.60
C HIS A 554 -9.52 -3.52 5.26
N TRP A 555 -8.18 -3.54 5.19
CA TRP A 555 -7.36 -4.66 5.70
C TRP A 555 -7.60 -5.01 7.18
N ILE A 556 -8.00 -4.05 8.01
CA ILE A 556 -8.35 -4.28 9.42
C ILE A 556 -9.51 -5.27 9.58
N GLN A 557 -10.43 -5.31 8.61
CA GLN A 557 -11.61 -6.19 8.62
C GLN A 557 -11.28 -7.64 8.21
N ARG A 558 -10.02 -7.93 7.86
CA ARG A 558 -9.54 -9.29 7.62
C ARG A 558 -8.94 -9.81 8.91
N LEU A 559 -9.46 -10.92 9.44
CA LEU A 559 -9.02 -11.43 10.74
C LEU A 559 -7.55 -11.83 10.73
N GLU A 560 -7.11 -12.48 9.66
CA GLU A 560 -5.74 -12.95 9.46
C GLU A 560 -4.71 -11.82 9.28
N GLN A 561 -5.14 -10.62 8.89
CA GLN A 561 -4.23 -9.49 8.68
C GLN A 561 -4.35 -8.40 9.74
N GLY A 562 -5.57 -8.11 10.17
CA GLY A 562 -5.93 -6.97 10.99
C GLY A 562 -6.49 -7.29 12.36
N GLY A 563 -7.06 -8.48 12.54
CA GLY A 563 -7.68 -8.91 13.81
C GLY A 563 -8.99 -8.18 14.17
N GLY A 564 -9.58 -7.42 13.24
CA GLY A 564 -10.74 -6.57 13.54
C GLY A 564 -10.42 -5.41 14.49
N ARG A 565 -11.45 -4.66 14.90
CA ARG A 565 -11.26 -3.51 15.81
C ARG A 565 -11.03 -3.93 17.25
N ILE A 566 -11.49 -5.12 17.66
CA ILE A 566 -11.34 -5.57 19.04
C ILE A 566 -9.87 -5.80 19.37
N VAL A 567 -9.23 -6.71 18.63
CA VAL A 567 -7.79 -6.96 18.80
C VAL A 567 -6.99 -5.77 18.31
N GLY A 568 -7.37 -5.16 17.18
CA GLY A 568 -6.58 -4.10 16.55
C GLY A 568 -6.65 -2.71 17.19
N GLU A 569 -7.71 -2.33 17.93
CA GLU A 569 -7.84 -0.98 18.52
C GLU A 569 -8.39 -1.00 19.95
N VAL A 570 -9.38 -1.85 20.26
CA VAL A 570 -10.00 -1.92 21.60
C VAL A 570 -9.00 -2.37 22.67
N CYS A 571 -7.97 -3.14 22.28
CA CYS A 571 -6.84 -3.50 23.14
C CYS A 571 -6.23 -2.29 23.88
N HIS A 572 -6.19 -1.10 23.26
CA HIS A 572 -5.71 0.11 23.93
C HIS A 572 -6.57 0.53 25.13
N PHE A 573 -7.88 0.32 25.04
CA PHE A 573 -8.83 0.74 26.07
C PHE A 573 -8.99 -0.31 27.15
N VAL A 574 -8.86 -1.60 26.79
CA VAL A 574 -8.66 -2.70 27.75
C VAL A 574 -7.42 -2.42 28.60
N ASP A 575 -6.31 -2.06 27.94
CA ASP A 575 -5.06 -1.68 28.60
C ASP A 575 -5.21 -0.47 29.52
N LEU A 576 -5.82 0.61 29.02
CA LEU A 576 -6.04 1.82 29.80
C LEU A 576 -6.93 1.57 31.03
N ALA A 577 -7.98 0.74 30.89
CA ALA A 577 -8.84 0.38 32.00
C ALA A 577 -8.08 -0.41 33.06
N ALA A 578 -7.26 -1.38 32.65
CA ALA A 578 -6.41 -2.17 33.55
C ALA A 578 -5.39 -1.27 34.29
N PHE A 579 -4.75 -0.34 33.57
CA PHE A 579 -3.82 0.64 34.14
C PHE A 579 -4.52 1.53 35.19
N LEU A 580 -5.64 2.17 34.85
CA LEU A 580 -6.37 3.03 35.78
C LEU A 580 -6.88 2.24 37.01
N GLY A 581 -7.34 1.01 36.79
CA GLY A 581 -7.83 0.12 37.85
C GLY A 581 -6.72 -0.52 38.71
N GLY A 582 -5.46 -0.49 38.24
CA GLY A 582 -4.28 -0.95 39.00
C GLY A 582 -4.06 -2.43 39.07
N GLY A 583 -4.73 -3.19 38.23
CA GLY A 583 -4.68 -4.64 38.30
C GLY A 583 -5.03 -5.28 36.97
N GLU A 584 -4.60 -6.52 36.85
CA GLU A 584 -4.99 -7.39 35.74
C GLU A 584 -6.50 -7.55 35.68
N VAL A 585 -7.04 -7.60 34.47
CA VAL A 585 -8.43 -7.98 34.24
C VAL A 585 -8.59 -9.45 34.59
N ARG A 586 -9.64 -9.79 35.33
CA ARG A 586 -9.95 -11.16 35.77
C ARG A 586 -11.25 -11.70 35.23
N ARG A 587 -12.21 -10.83 34.90
CA ARG A 587 -13.48 -11.22 34.28
C ARG A 587 -13.92 -10.22 33.25
N VAL A 588 -14.50 -10.72 32.16
CA VAL A 588 -15.00 -9.92 31.03
C VAL A 588 -16.40 -10.40 30.64
N ALA A 589 -17.29 -9.46 30.35
CA ALA A 589 -18.53 -9.68 29.62
C ALA A 589 -18.61 -8.65 28.48
N ALA A 590 -19.13 -9.04 27.32
CA ALA A 590 -19.19 -8.15 26.17
C ALA A 590 -20.44 -8.40 25.31
N PHE A 591 -20.94 -7.34 24.70
CA PHE A 591 -22.10 -7.36 23.81
C PHE A 591 -21.81 -6.50 22.58
N GLY A 592 -22.01 -7.06 21.38
CA GLY A 592 -21.82 -6.37 20.11
C GLY A 592 -23.14 -5.82 19.56
N LEU A 593 -23.05 -4.85 18.66
CA LEU A 593 -24.20 -4.40 17.87
C LEU A 593 -24.60 -5.48 16.85
N ASP A 594 -25.90 -5.76 16.72
CA ASP A 594 -26.37 -6.72 15.72
C ASP A 594 -26.37 -6.08 14.32
N ASN A 595 -25.37 -6.44 13.52
CA ASN A 595 -25.10 -5.88 12.18
C ASN A 595 -24.76 -6.97 11.15
N GLY A 596 -24.98 -8.25 11.47
CA GLY A 596 -24.65 -9.39 10.61
C GLY A 596 -23.16 -9.73 10.51
N LYS A 597 -22.25 -9.01 11.17
CA LYS A 597 -20.82 -9.36 11.23
C LYS A 597 -20.56 -10.48 12.24
N SER A 598 -19.53 -11.28 11.99
CA SER A 598 -19.04 -12.26 12.96
C SER A 598 -18.62 -11.55 14.27
N PRO A 599 -18.76 -12.19 15.44
CA PRO A 599 -18.41 -11.59 16.74
C PRO A 599 -17.00 -10.95 16.80
N ALA A 600 -15.99 -11.57 16.18
CA ALA A 600 -14.62 -11.06 16.15
C ALA A 600 -14.42 -9.80 15.28
N LEU A 601 -15.35 -9.54 14.35
CA LEU A 601 -15.36 -8.39 13.45
C LEU A 601 -16.38 -7.32 13.87
N GLN A 602 -16.86 -7.36 15.11
CA GLN A 602 -17.74 -6.33 15.63
C GLN A 602 -17.00 -5.00 15.77
N ASP A 603 -17.51 -3.99 15.08
CA ASP A 603 -16.95 -2.63 15.10
C ASP A 603 -17.53 -1.77 16.24
N SER A 604 -18.62 -2.24 16.85
CA SER A 604 -19.37 -1.54 17.90
C SER A 604 -19.79 -2.51 18.99
N LEU A 605 -19.40 -2.21 20.22
CA LEU A 605 -19.53 -3.12 21.35
C LEU A 605 -19.51 -2.39 22.69
N VAL A 606 -20.09 -3.03 23.69
CA VAL A 606 -19.99 -2.67 25.10
C VAL A 606 -19.30 -3.79 25.85
N ILE A 607 -18.33 -3.44 26.69
CA ILE A 607 -17.52 -4.37 27.48
C ILE A 607 -17.68 -4.00 28.96
N SER A 608 -17.82 -4.99 29.83
CA SER A 608 -17.75 -4.85 31.29
C SER A 608 -16.63 -5.74 31.84
N MET A 609 -15.82 -5.20 32.74
CA MET A 609 -14.57 -5.82 33.19
C MET A 609 -14.42 -5.70 34.70
N VAL A 610 -13.83 -6.73 35.32
CA VAL A 610 -13.45 -6.73 36.74
C VAL A 610 -11.96 -6.95 36.87
N MET A 611 -11.27 -6.10 37.63
CA MET A 611 -9.83 -6.18 37.86
C MET A 611 -9.51 -6.94 39.16
N SER A 612 -8.26 -7.39 39.29
CA SER A 612 -7.75 -8.05 40.50
C SER A 612 -7.77 -7.18 41.76
N THR A 613 -7.77 -5.85 41.60
CA THR A 613 -7.88 -4.87 42.70
C THR A 613 -9.32 -4.70 43.22
N GLY A 614 -10.31 -5.33 42.57
CA GLY A 614 -11.73 -5.09 42.81
C GLY A 614 -12.29 -3.88 42.07
N SER A 615 -11.47 -3.12 41.34
CA SER A 615 -11.94 -2.10 40.41
C SER A 615 -12.79 -2.73 39.30
N VAL A 616 -13.71 -1.94 38.75
CA VAL A 616 -14.56 -2.34 37.63
C VAL A 616 -14.52 -1.29 36.53
N ALA A 617 -14.62 -1.73 35.28
CA ALA A 617 -14.64 -0.83 34.15
C ALA A 617 -15.69 -1.22 33.11
N SER A 618 -16.21 -0.22 32.40
CA SER A 618 -17.01 -0.40 31.21
C SER A 618 -16.46 0.41 30.04
N ILE A 619 -16.40 -0.23 28.87
CA ILE A 619 -15.96 0.38 27.61
C ILE A 619 -17.15 0.37 26.66
N THR A 620 -17.60 1.55 26.23
CA THR A 620 -18.53 1.71 25.12
C THR A 620 -17.74 2.15 23.90
N TYR A 621 -17.64 1.27 22.91
CA TYR A 621 -16.92 1.51 21.67
C TYR A 621 -17.92 1.52 20.52
N GLY A 622 -18.05 2.64 19.81
CA GLY A 622 -19.03 2.81 18.73
C GLY A 622 -18.41 3.32 17.45
N ALA A 623 -18.79 2.72 16.33
CA ALA A 623 -18.40 3.12 14.99
C ALA A 623 -19.45 4.02 14.30
N GLU A 624 -20.65 4.14 14.86
CA GLU A 624 -21.80 4.85 14.30
C GLU A 624 -21.87 6.33 14.69
N GLY A 625 -20.98 6.79 15.56
CA GLY A 625 -20.99 8.17 16.05
C GLY A 625 -20.43 9.18 15.06
N ASP A 626 -20.92 10.42 15.17
CA ASP A 626 -20.44 11.55 14.36
C ASP A 626 -19.13 12.12 14.93
N THR A 627 -18.14 12.33 14.05
CA THR A 627 -16.82 12.84 14.42
C THR A 627 -16.79 14.28 14.92
N ALA A 628 -17.91 15.00 14.87
CA ALA A 628 -18.06 16.32 15.51
C ALA A 628 -17.97 16.24 17.04
N VAL A 629 -18.25 15.07 17.63
CA VAL A 629 -18.05 14.81 19.06
C VAL A 629 -16.67 14.23 19.30
N SER A 630 -16.03 14.62 20.41
CA SER A 630 -14.72 14.12 20.83
C SER A 630 -14.62 12.59 20.77
N LYS A 631 -13.45 12.10 20.36
CA LYS A 631 -13.21 10.67 20.12
C LYS A 631 -13.24 9.88 21.42
N GLU A 632 -12.54 10.35 22.45
CA GLU A 632 -12.28 9.57 23.67
C GLU A 632 -12.77 10.34 24.89
N SER A 633 -13.57 9.70 25.74
CA SER A 633 -14.00 10.26 27.03
C SER A 633 -13.85 9.21 28.11
N ILE A 634 -13.13 9.54 29.17
CA ILE A 634 -12.80 8.62 30.26
C ILE A 634 -13.20 9.24 31.58
N GLU A 635 -14.04 8.53 32.34
CA GLU A 635 -14.50 8.95 33.65
C GLU A 635 -14.09 7.92 34.71
N VAL A 636 -13.55 8.38 35.83
CA VAL A 636 -13.06 7.53 36.92
C VAL A 636 -13.63 8.04 38.24
N PHE A 637 -14.17 7.13 39.04
CA PHE A 637 -14.72 7.40 40.37
C PHE A 637 -13.98 6.58 41.42
N SER A 638 -13.43 7.22 42.45
CA SER A 638 -12.83 6.52 43.59
C SER A 638 -12.80 7.40 44.84
N ALA A 639 -13.14 6.81 46.00
CA ALA A 639 -13.07 7.43 47.32
C ALA A 639 -13.52 8.91 47.40
N GLY A 640 -14.70 9.23 46.85
CA GLY A 640 -15.28 10.58 46.89
C GLY A 640 -14.66 11.59 45.92
N ARG A 641 -13.89 11.11 44.94
CA ARG A 641 -13.33 11.91 43.84
C ARG A 641 -13.79 11.39 42.49
N THR A 642 -13.88 12.30 41.54
CA THR A 642 -14.19 12.01 40.13
C THR A 642 -13.17 12.67 39.22
N TRP A 643 -12.69 11.95 38.21
CA TRP A 643 -11.86 12.47 37.14
C TRP A 643 -12.53 12.25 35.80
N LEU A 644 -12.53 13.26 34.94
CA LEU A 644 -13.03 13.20 33.57
C LEU A 644 -11.96 13.68 32.60
N ILE A 645 -11.49 12.80 31.74
CA ILE A 645 -10.67 13.12 30.57
C ILE A 645 -11.59 13.28 29.36
N ASP A 646 -11.41 14.38 28.63
CA ASP A 646 -11.99 14.59 27.31
C ASP A 646 -10.86 14.71 26.26
N ASP A 647 -10.78 13.68 25.42
CA ASP A 647 -9.81 13.40 24.34
C ASP A 647 -8.34 13.67 24.70
N PHE A 648 -7.95 13.41 25.96
CA PHE A 648 -6.61 13.69 26.49
C PHE A 648 -6.15 15.15 26.27
N ARG A 649 -7.12 16.06 26.15
CA ARG A 649 -6.89 17.50 26.06
C ARG A 649 -7.27 18.19 27.34
N THR A 650 -8.42 17.82 27.91
CA THR A 650 -8.90 18.40 29.17
C THR A 650 -9.08 17.36 30.25
N LEU A 651 -8.68 17.71 31.48
CA LEU A 651 -8.89 16.94 32.70
C LEU A 651 -9.76 17.75 33.66
N THR A 652 -10.90 17.20 34.05
CA THR A 652 -11.76 17.75 35.11
C THR A 652 -11.65 16.88 36.35
N VAL A 653 -11.45 17.49 37.51
CA VAL A 653 -11.33 16.80 38.80
C VAL A 653 -12.38 17.38 39.76
N ALA A 654 -13.22 16.52 40.31
CA ALA A 654 -14.19 16.89 41.35
C ALA A 654 -13.84 16.20 42.67
N ALA A 655 -13.74 16.97 43.75
CA ALA A 655 -13.47 16.47 45.10
C ALA A 655 -13.99 17.45 46.16
N GLY A 656 -14.67 16.94 47.20
CA GLY A 656 -15.12 17.76 48.34
C GLY A 656 -16.05 18.92 47.95
N GLY A 657 -16.88 18.73 46.92
CA GLY A 657 -17.80 19.76 46.41
C GLY A 657 -17.16 20.83 45.50
N LYS A 658 -15.87 20.72 45.18
CA LYS A 658 -15.17 21.63 44.25
C LYS A 658 -14.85 20.92 42.94
N VAL A 659 -14.90 21.66 41.83
CA VAL A 659 -14.55 21.17 40.49
C VAL A 659 -13.41 22.03 39.93
N GLU A 660 -12.33 21.38 39.51
CA GLU A 660 -11.20 22.00 38.83
C GLU A 660 -11.11 21.45 37.40
N ARG A 661 -10.94 22.33 36.40
CA ARG A 661 -10.74 21.93 35.01
C ARG A 661 -9.41 22.47 34.50
N ARG A 662 -8.62 21.59 33.88
CA ARG A 662 -7.34 21.89 33.24
C ARG A 662 -7.44 21.58 31.75
N ASP A 663 -7.12 22.54 30.89
CA ASP A 663 -6.97 22.34 29.45
C ASP A 663 -5.48 22.49 29.09
N SER A 664 -4.91 21.47 28.46
CA SER A 664 -3.52 21.45 28.03
C SER A 664 -3.29 22.15 26.68
N GLY A 665 -4.36 22.60 26.02
CA GLY A 665 -4.35 23.30 24.73
C GLY A 665 -4.15 22.38 23.52
N THR A 666 -3.54 21.21 23.71
CA THR A 666 -3.27 20.21 22.67
C THR A 666 -3.62 18.81 23.17
N VAL A 667 -3.87 17.87 22.26
CA VAL A 667 -4.14 16.47 22.63
C VAL A 667 -2.82 15.76 22.92
N ASP A 668 -2.64 15.27 24.15
CA ASP A 668 -1.47 14.47 24.53
C ASP A 668 -1.87 13.07 25.03
N LYS A 669 -1.83 12.10 24.11
CA LYS A 669 -2.12 10.69 24.40
C LYS A 669 -0.91 9.92 24.93
N GLY A 670 0.22 10.55 25.22
CA GLY A 670 1.35 9.89 25.88
C GLY A 670 2.44 9.30 24.97
N HIS A 671 2.35 9.39 23.63
CA HIS A 671 3.35 8.78 22.72
C HIS A 671 4.80 9.27 22.98
N SER A 672 4.98 10.54 23.34
CA SER A 672 6.31 11.08 23.63
C SER A 672 6.92 10.45 24.88
N SER A 673 6.11 10.33 25.94
CA SER A 673 6.50 9.74 27.21
C SER A 673 6.74 8.24 27.07
N GLU A 674 5.89 7.56 26.32
CA GLU A 674 6.03 6.13 25.99
C GLU A 674 7.36 5.84 25.29
N ILE A 675 7.70 6.62 24.25
CA ILE A 675 8.98 6.46 23.55
C ILE A 675 10.16 6.81 24.45
N ALA A 676 10.03 7.81 25.32
CA ALA A 676 11.07 8.12 26.30
C ALA A 676 11.32 6.93 27.25
N THR A 677 10.27 6.28 27.73
CA THR A 677 10.36 5.06 28.55
C THR A 677 11.05 3.93 27.78
N PHE A 678 10.73 3.73 26.51
CA PHE A 678 11.41 2.71 25.69
C PHE A 678 12.90 3.01 25.49
N VAL A 679 13.27 4.28 25.31
CA VAL A 679 14.68 4.67 25.20
C VAL A 679 15.41 4.47 26.53
N ALA A 680 14.78 4.78 27.68
CA ALA A 680 15.33 4.49 29.00
C ALA A 680 15.52 2.98 29.22
N LEU A 681 14.53 2.17 28.87
CA LEU A 681 14.62 0.70 28.88
C LEU A 681 15.80 0.20 28.03
N SER A 682 15.97 0.76 26.83
CA SER A 682 17.05 0.40 25.90
C SER A 682 18.44 0.86 26.37
N ARG A 683 18.52 1.73 27.38
CA ARG A 683 19.75 2.11 28.10
C ARG A 683 20.06 1.20 29.29
N GLY A 684 19.16 0.27 29.61
CA GLY A 684 19.24 -0.52 30.83
C GLY A 684 18.82 0.25 32.10
N GLU A 685 18.09 1.37 31.94
CA GLU A 685 17.54 2.10 33.08
C GLU A 685 16.31 1.36 33.64
N VAL A 686 16.11 1.47 34.96
CA VAL A 686 14.91 0.92 35.61
C VAL A 686 13.71 1.79 35.27
N VAL A 687 12.71 1.19 34.63
CA VAL A 687 11.43 1.84 34.30
C VAL A 687 10.38 1.58 35.36
N GLU A 688 9.29 2.36 35.34
CA GLU A 688 8.16 2.19 36.26
C GLU A 688 7.53 0.80 36.14
N GLU A 689 7.04 0.25 37.26
CA GLU A 689 6.36 -1.05 37.31
C GLU A 689 5.25 -1.17 36.26
N SER A 690 4.47 -0.10 36.10
CA SER A 690 3.38 0.02 35.13
C SER A 690 3.83 -0.08 33.67
N SER A 691 5.13 -0.02 33.39
CA SER A 691 5.71 -0.12 32.04
C SER A 691 6.24 -1.52 31.73
N ARG A 692 6.19 -2.46 32.70
CA ARG A 692 6.64 -3.84 32.52
C ARG A 692 5.81 -4.59 31.47
N PHE A 693 6.47 -5.49 30.75
CA PHE A 693 5.90 -6.20 29.60
C PHE A 693 4.73 -7.11 29.97
N GLU A 694 4.74 -7.68 31.17
CA GLU A 694 3.71 -8.57 31.70
C GLU A 694 2.32 -7.93 31.68
N HIS A 695 2.26 -6.62 31.95
CA HIS A 695 1.00 -5.88 31.86
C HIS A 695 0.46 -5.82 30.43
N ALA A 696 1.33 -5.68 29.43
CA ALA A 696 0.92 -5.68 28.03
C ALA A 696 0.41 -7.05 27.60
N VAL A 697 1.05 -8.13 28.06
CA VAL A 697 0.59 -9.51 27.83
C VAL A 697 -0.77 -9.74 28.46
N ALA A 698 -0.97 -9.32 29.72
CA ALA A 698 -2.25 -9.43 30.42
C ALA A 698 -3.37 -8.64 29.72
N SER A 699 -3.07 -7.45 29.19
CA SER A 699 -4.01 -6.67 28.38
C SER A 699 -4.42 -7.39 27.11
N MET A 700 -3.50 -8.12 26.46
CA MET A 700 -3.82 -8.92 25.28
C MET A 700 -4.67 -10.15 25.62
N ASP A 701 -4.36 -10.88 26.70
CA ASP A 701 -5.20 -11.99 27.17
C ASP A 701 -6.63 -11.54 27.47
N ALA A 702 -6.77 -10.38 28.13
CA ALA A 702 -8.06 -9.77 28.42
C ALA A 702 -8.80 -9.37 27.13
N THR A 703 -8.07 -8.89 26.11
CA THR A 703 -8.63 -8.56 24.80
C THR A 703 -9.15 -9.81 24.08
N PHE A 704 -8.41 -10.92 24.12
CA PHE A 704 -8.90 -12.18 23.56
C PHE A 704 -10.13 -12.71 24.31
N ALA A 705 -10.19 -12.53 25.63
CA ALA A 705 -11.37 -12.87 26.41
C ALA A 705 -12.61 -12.01 26.05
N VAL A 706 -12.43 -10.78 25.56
CA VAL A 706 -13.54 -9.98 25.00
C VAL A 706 -14.13 -10.67 23.76
N VAL A 707 -13.28 -11.14 22.84
CA VAL A 707 -13.72 -11.87 21.64
C VAL A 707 -14.43 -13.16 22.00
N GLU A 708 -13.91 -13.89 22.99
CA GLU A 708 -14.54 -15.11 23.51
C GLU A 708 -15.89 -14.82 24.18
N ALA A 709 -15.99 -13.75 24.97
CA ALA A 709 -17.23 -13.35 25.63
C ALA A 709 -18.33 -12.98 24.60
N LEU A 710 -17.96 -12.25 23.55
CA LEU A 710 -18.87 -11.93 22.44
C LEU A 710 -19.34 -13.18 21.69
N SER A 711 -18.42 -14.11 21.45
CA SER A 711 -18.71 -15.33 20.69
C SER A 711 -19.57 -16.32 21.47
N SER A 712 -19.33 -16.43 22.78
CA SER A 712 -20.03 -17.37 23.67
C SER A 712 -21.32 -16.80 24.27
N GLY A 713 -21.46 -15.47 24.32
CA GLY A 713 -22.55 -14.78 25.03
C GLY A 713 -22.46 -14.95 26.56
N ARG A 714 -21.29 -15.29 27.09
CA ARG A 714 -21.07 -15.57 28.52
C ARG A 714 -20.02 -14.65 29.13
N VAL A 715 -20.00 -14.61 30.45
CA VAL A 715 -18.88 -14.03 31.21
C VAL A 715 -17.68 -14.97 31.07
N VAL A 716 -16.52 -14.43 30.74
CA VAL A 716 -15.26 -15.16 30.57
C VAL A 716 -14.29 -14.77 31.67
N ASP A 717 -13.73 -15.75 32.36
CA ASP A 717 -12.63 -15.55 33.30
C ASP A 717 -11.31 -15.41 32.53
N VAL A 718 -10.49 -14.43 32.92
CA VAL A 718 -9.18 -14.18 32.33
C VAL A 718 -8.11 -14.81 33.23
N PRO A 719 -7.41 -15.85 32.78
CA PRO A 719 -6.39 -16.50 33.59
C PRO A 719 -5.19 -15.57 33.81
N SER A 720 -4.63 -15.56 35.02
CA SER A 720 -3.35 -14.91 35.28
C SER A 720 -2.23 -15.85 34.86
N ARG A 721 -1.29 -15.36 34.03
CA ARG A 721 -0.16 -16.16 33.56
C ARG A 721 0.93 -16.35 34.61
N GLY A 722 0.92 -15.56 35.70
CA GLY A 722 1.98 -15.62 36.72
C GLY A 722 3.38 -15.36 36.16
N LEU A 723 3.47 -14.53 35.12
CA LEU A 723 4.75 -14.17 34.51
C LEU A 723 5.58 -13.38 35.53
N ALA A 724 6.78 -13.86 35.79
CA ALA A 724 7.79 -13.15 36.56
C ALA A 724 9.14 -13.46 35.93
N ARG A 725 9.88 -12.42 35.54
CA ARG A 725 11.33 -12.54 35.33
C ARG A 725 12.01 -12.48 36.69
N GLY A 726 12.94 -13.42 36.92
CA GLY A 726 13.76 -13.49 38.12
C GLY A 726 14.81 -12.39 38.20
#